data_AF-I5ATF4-F1
#
_entry.id   AF-I5ATF4-F1
#
_cell.length_a   1.000
_cell.length_b   1.000
_cell.length_c   1.000
_cell.angle_alpha   90.00
_cell.angle_beta   90.00
_cell.angle_gamma   90.00
#
_symmetry.space_group_name_H-M   'P 1'
#
loop_
_entity.id
_entity.type
_entity.pdbx_description
1 polymer ?
#
loop_
_entity_poly.entity_id
_entity_poly.type
_entity_poly.pdbx_seq_one_letter_code
_entity_poly.pdbx_strand_id
1 'polypeptide(L)'
;MKRKKIMLILLAAMMTASTSVPVYAANPGSIAAGSDITVGDENILKQTNADISQEMYKLAQEDYDVLQLTSDATITKQSLNLSSSYMPNVTIDLNGHNLSIENDVIVGNGGTLTIRGEGKITGLDNIVVNGGTFNDNHTECSSVSPSEPGEEPVEDKAVAAIGDETFESLQDAVDASKNGKAIRLLKPVDITETGLTIPTGKRITIDLAAVNGNPNIVNKKTYAILAGTGDKGIIVEGALCITDSDGKDSYIATTEDSEDALITVKGKGTLLLSKGVIESIGPGKGNLGSHAIIGNDNAAIKISGEDRDAVMVKSKMQSTIVLNDTSTLQMNGGSLRNLNTTVVEDHSSKTITFGSDTYLRTGEAGYSNGQYIITTDTGKVSIAGGIYRTDWNAGNFYTSGTGSIGLFGGYYKKEVSEDLIPAGYVQTRKWIVEDNWTGSEVYFYALEKATEVTPTTAPTTVPTTKPTSGPVSDKFGTVYSTNLSLKGKVGLNIYLNLPERILNDEAATITITRNGKTETFKVSELEAFEAKNMTLVSVTTYVTAKEMSDDIAIKVIPGTGGSLPLKDTAGNKSRKEGYITSVATVLKSLKDNPKVAKNLQTLYSALGTYGEYAQLYFKHNSDGVVPADTLTDVSDNAFKAFQAKKSGKLSGVSYLGGNLILDSDTTLMVYFKSKNDLSGYKFTIDGKEVEAEKDGNYYILTLNGIEAKNLDKAYDFAVSDGKNTLSVKYSTLTYADSTISQKNQDLINLMKAMYKYNVAADAYFKS
;
A
#
# COMPACT_ATOMS: atom_id res chain seq x y z
N MET A 1 12.69 -0.40 -23.80
CA MET A 1 12.38 -1.69 -24.45
C MET A 1 12.15 -2.77 -23.39
N LYS A 2 11.12 -3.62 -23.56
CA LYS A 2 10.54 -4.60 -22.60
C LYS A 2 9.30 -4.12 -21.80
N ARG A 3 8.22 -3.78 -22.51
CA ARG A 3 6.82 -3.83 -22.04
C ARG A 3 5.87 -4.13 -23.22
N LYS A 4 6.12 -5.22 -23.97
CA LYS A 4 5.36 -5.55 -25.22
C LYS A 4 4.80 -6.99 -25.27
N LYS A 5 4.65 -7.70 -24.14
CA LYS A 5 4.22 -9.12 -24.18
C LYS A 5 2.99 -9.52 -23.36
N ILE A 6 2.30 -8.59 -22.68
CA ILE A 6 1.15 -8.97 -21.83
C ILE A 6 -0.21 -8.66 -22.49
N MET A 7 -0.25 -7.88 -23.59
CA MET A 7 -1.52 -7.41 -24.17
C MET A 7 -2.18 -8.38 -25.18
N LEU A 8 -1.63 -9.57 -25.43
CA LEU A 8 -2.04 -10.42 -26.57
C LEU A 8 -2.79 -11.72 -26.24
N ILE A 9 -3.06 -12.03 -24.97
CA ILE A 9 -3.76 -13.29 -24.61
C ILE A 9 -5.30 -13.15 -24.63
N LEU A 10 -5.86 -11.94 -24.60
CA LEU A 10 -7.32 -11.76 -24.54
C LEU A 10 -8.08 -11.88 -25.88
N LEU A 11 -7.41 -12.01 -27.03
CA LEU A 11 -8.06 -11.90 -28.35
C LEU A 11 -8.43 -13.24 -29.01
N ALA A 12 -8.16 -14.38 -28.39
CA ALA A 12 -8.40 -15.71 -28.99
C ALA A 12 -9.69 -16.43 -28.51
N ALA A 13 -10.41 -15.90 -27.52
CA ALA A 13 -11.52 -16.63 -26.88
C ALA A 13 -12.94 -16.28 -27.36
N MET A 14 -13.10 -15.42 -28.38
CA MET A 14 -14.43 -14.97 -28.83
C MET A 14 -14.69 -15.21 -30.32
N MET A 15 -14.55 -16.44 -30.81
CA MET A 15 -15.23 -16.88 -32.04
C MET A 15 -15.39 -18.41 -32.04
N THR A 16 -16.54 -18.93 -31.60
CA THR A 16 -17.25 -20.07 -32.23
C THR A 16 -18.55 -20.34 -31.47
N ALA A 17 -19.69 -20.10 -32.12
CA ALA A 17 -20.96 -20.71 -31.77
C ALA A 17 -21.71 -21.02 -33.07
N SER A 18 -21.81 -22.31 -33.43
CA SER A 18 -22.93 -22.84 -34.24
C SER A 18 -22.95 -24.38 -34.27
N THR A 19 -24.00 -24.93 -33.65
CA THR A 19 -24.84 -26.07 -34.07
C THR A 19 -24.21 -27.39 -34.55
N SER A 20 -24.45 -28.49 -33.83
CA SER A 20 -25.34 -29.62 -34.21
C SER A 20 -24.94 -30.94 -33.51
N VAL A 21 -25.95 -31.68 -33.05
CA VAL A 21 -25.85 -33.03 -32.46
C VAL A 21 -25.92 -34.08 -33.58
N PRO A 22 -25.24 -35.22 -33.46
CA PRO A 22 -26.00 -36.47 -33.60
C PRO A 22 -25.62 -37.58 -32.60
N VAL A 23 -26.66 -38.36 -32.30
CA VAL A 23 -26.74 -39.60 -31.52
C VAL A 23 -26.01 -40.75 -32.24
N TYR A 24 -25.38 -41.67 -31.48
CA TYR A 24 -25.28 -43.08 -31.89
C TYR A 24 -25.40 -44.04 -30.69
N ALA A 25 -26.07 -45.16 -30.96
CA ALA A 25 -26.58 -46.17 -30.03
C ALA A 25 -25.62 -47.35 -29.78
N ALA A 26 -26.04 -48.22 -28.87
CA ALA A 26 -25.28 -49.15 -28.04
C ALA A 26 -24.92 -50.55 -28.61
N ASN A 27 -23.99 -51.20 -27.86
CA ASN A 27 -23.91 -52.64 -27.45
C ASN A 27 -23.37 -53.71 -28.43
N PRO A 28 -23.05 -54.96 -27.98
CA PRO A 28 -22.51 -55.46 -26.68
C PRO A 28 -21.45 -56.60 -26.84
N GLY A 29 -20.81 -57.08 -25.75
CA GLY A 29 -19.93 -58.27 -25.79
C GLY A 29 -19.45 -58.86 -24.45
N SER A 30 -20.37 -59.39 -23.63
CA SER A 30 -20.44 -60.79 -23.08
C SER A 30 -19.11 -61.64 -23.00
N ILE A 31 -18.72 -62.45 -21.99
CA ILE A 31 -19.32 -63.10 -20.79
C ILE A 31 -18.17 -63.70 -19.92
N ALA A 32 -18.45 -63.89 -18.61
CA ALA A 32 -18.15 -65.07 -17.76
C ALA A 32 -16.73 -65.25 -17.17
N ALA A 33 -16.54 -65.70 -15.92
CA ALA A 33 -17.46 -66.10 -14.85
C ALA A 33 -16.67 -66.16 -13.53
N GLY A 34 -17.33 -65.87 -12.40
CA GLY A 34 -16.88 -66.31 -11.09
C GLY A 34 -16.93 -65.25 -9.99
N SER A 35 -17.96 -65.36 -9.16
CA SER A 35 -18.12 -64.87 -7.78
C SER A 35 -18.21 -63.37 -7.50
N ASP A 36 -19.31 -63.04 -6.85
CA ASP A 36 -19.66 -61.86 -6.07
C ASP A 36 -19.90 -60.55 -6.83
N ILE A 37 -21.18 -60.15 -6.83
CA ILE A 37 -21.53 -58.75 -6.90
C ILE A 37 -21.09 -58.15 -5.56
N THR A 38 -19.88 -57.59 -5.51
CA THR A 38 -19.60 -56.48 -4.59
C THR A 38 -20.21 -55.23 -5.19
N VAL A 39 -21.35 -54.81 -4.63
CA VAL A 39 -21.71 -53.39 -4.69
C VAL A 39 -20.66 -52.67 -3.85
N GLY A 40 -19.67 -52.00 -4.47
CA GLY A 40 -18.84 -51.05 -3.75
C GLY A 40 -17.34 -50.92 -4.08
N ASP A 41 -16.80 -51.51 -5.15
CA ASP A 41 -15.40 -51.21 -5.53
C ASP A 41 -15.34 -49.93 -6.38
N GLU A 42 -14.73 -48.88 -5.84
CA GLU A 42 -14.57 -47.59 -6.52
C GLU A 42 -13.51 -47.67 -7.63
N ASN A 43 -13.81 -47.14 -8.81
CA ASN A 43 -12.83 -47.01 -9.90
C ASN A 43 -11.85 -45.86 -9.59
N ILE A 44 -10.61 -46.21 -9.24
CA ILE A 44 -9.58 -45.24 -8.84
C ILE A 44 -8.69 -44.82 -10.03
N LEU A 45 -8.65 -43.52 -10.30
CA LEU A 45 -7.63 -42.87 -11.12
C LEU A 45 -6.45 -42.47 -10.22
N LYS A 46 -5.25 -42.98 -10.50
CA LYS A 46 -4.04 -42.55 -9.76
C LYS A 46 -3.47 -41.28 -10.38
N GLN A 47 -3.15 -40.31 -9.53
CA GLN A 47 -2.48 -39.08 -9.91
C GLN A 47 -1.23 -39.36 -10.76
N THR A 48 -1.07 -38.64 -11.87
CA THR A 48 0.15 -38.68 -12.69
C THR A 48 0.87 -37.33 -12.80
N ASN A 49 0.23 -36.24 -12.35
CA ASN A 49 0.77 -34.89 -12.41
C ASN A 49 0.67 -34.17 -11.05
N ALA A 50 1.66 -33.31 -10.75
CA ALA A 50 1.65 -32.47 -9.56
C ALA A 50 0.55 -31.40 -9.59
N ASP A 51 0.07 -31.02 -10.78
CA ASP A 51 -1.13 -30.19 -10.96
C ASP A 51 -2.25 -31.05 -11.52
N ILE A 52 -3.24 -31.32 -10.68
CA ILE A 52 -4.32 -32.26 -10.98
C ILE A 52 -5.51 -31.61 -11.71
N SER A 53 -5.48 -30.30 -11.98
CA SER A 53 -6.59 -29.56 -12.62
C SER A 53 -7.11 -30.23 -13.90
N GLN A 54 -6.22 -30.81 -14.71
CA GLN A 54 -6.59 -31.49 -15.96
C GLN A 54 -6.98 -32.97 -15.76
N GLU A 55 -6.48 -33.61 -14.69
CA GLU A 55 -6.78 -35.01 -14.38
C GLU A 55 -8.20 -35.16 -13.83
N MET A 56 -8.72 -34.13 -13.16
CA MET A 56 -10.09 -34.12 -12.66
C MET A 56 -11.14 -34.22 -13.79
N TYR A 57 -10.83 -33.76 -15.02
CA TYR A 57 -11.73 -33.94 -16.17
C TYR A 57 -11.84 -35.40 -16.63
N LYS A 58 -10.83 -36.23 -16.34
CA LYS A 58 -10.83 -37.64 -16.73
C LYS A 58 -11.81 -38.45 -15.90
N LEU A 59 -12.11 -38.04 -14.66
CA LEU A 59 -13.13 -38.66 -13.81
C LEU A 59 -14.48 -38.74 -14.53
N ALA A 60 -14.91 -37.62 -15.13
CA ALA A 60 -16.19 -37.54 -15.83
C ALA A 60 -16.17 -38.10 -17.27
N GLN A 61 -15.00 -38.28 -17.88
CA GLN A 61 -14.85 -38.72 -19.29
C GLN A 61 -14.49 -40.20 -19.44
N GLU A 62 -13.80 -40.77 -18.45
CA GLU A 62 -13.20 -42.11 -18.50
C GLU A 62 -13.77 -43.08 -17.44
N ASP A 63 -14.92 -42.72 -16.82
CA ASP A 63 -15.70 -43.57 -15.88
C ASP A 63 -14.95 -43.95 -14.58
N TYR A 64 -14.18 -43.00 -14.03
CA TYR A 64 -13.51 -43.13 -12.72
C TYR A 64 -14.29 -42.41 -11.62
N ASP A 65 -14.35 -43.04 -10.44
CA ASP A 65 -15.08 -42.53 -9.27
C ASP A 65 -14.22 -41.61 -8.39
N VAL A 66 -12.92 -41.90 -8.29
CA VAL A 66 -12.00 -41.28 -7.32
C VAL A 66 -10.65 -40.98 -7.96
N LEU A 67 -10.13 -39.77 -7.74
CA LEU A 67 -8.74 -39.42 -8.02
C LEU A 67 -7.92 -39.61 -6.74
N GLN A 68 -7.04 -40.60 -6.72
CA GLN A 68 -6.17 -40.88 -5.57
C GLN A 68 -4.79 -40.24 -5.77
N LEU A 69 -4.35 -39.46 -4.78
CA LEU A 69 -3.03 -38.86 -4.78
C LEU A 69 -1.93 -39.91 -4.55
N THR A 70 -0.85 -39.75 -5.31
CA THR A 70 0.38 -40.55 -5.16
C THR A 70 1.58 -39.69 -4.76
N SER A 71 1.38 -38.37 -4.67
CA SER A 71 2.32 -37.34 -4.23
C SER A 71 1.55 -36.06 -3.90
N ASP A 72 2.20 -35.06 -3.27
CA ASP A 72 1.57 -33.76 -3.03
C ASP A 72 1.08 -33.13 -4.36
N ALA A 73 -0.13 -32.57 -4.33
CA ALA A 73 -0.86 -32.12 -5.51
C ALA A 73 -1.31 -30.67 -5.40
N THR A 74 -1.55 -30.04 -6.55
CA THR A 74 -2.03 -28.67 -6.66
C THR A 74 -3.17 -28.54 -7.66
N ILE A 75 -4.05 -27.55 -7.49
CA ILE A 75 -5.07 -27.12 -8.47
C ILE A 75 -4.78 -25.66 -8.81
N THR A 76 -4.17 -25.40 -9.98
CA THR A 76 -3.60 -24.06 -10.27
C THR A 76 -4.03 -23.46 -11.61
N LYS A 77 -4.34 -24.26 -12.64
CA LYS A 77 -4.31 -23.78 -14.04
C LYS A 77 -5.61 -23.19 -14.61
N GLN A 78 -6.76 -23.42 -14.00
CA GLN A 78 -8.05 -22.85 -14.42
C GLN A 78 -9.11 -23.00 -13.34
N SER A 79 -10.09 -22.08 -13.27
CA SER A 79 -11.22 -22.24 -12.38
C SER A 79 -12.05 -23.46 -12.80
N LEU A 80 -12.18 -24.44 -11.90
CA LEU A 80 -12.96 -25.65 -12.14
C LEU A 80 -14.43 -25.36 -11.84
N ASN A 81 -15.34 -25.80 -12.71
CA ASN A 81 -16.77 -25.58 -12.54
C ASN A 81 -17.50 -26.92 -12.51
N LEU A 82 -17.92 -27.38 -11.34
CA LEU A 82 -18.69 -28.60 -11.18
C LEU A 82 -20.18 -28.27 -11.25
N SER A 83 -20.97 -29.08 -11.94
CA SER A 83 -22.42 -28.93 -12.03
C SER A 83 -23.05 -30.25 -12.49
N SER A 84 -24.38 -30.36 -12.38
CA SER A 84 -25.14 -31.50 -12.91
C SER A 84 -24.88 -31.84 -14.39
N SER A 85 -24.40 -30.88 -15.19
CA SER A 85 -24.10 -31.07 -16.62
C SER A 85 -22.61 -31.20 -16.94
N TYR A 86 -21.72 -30.94 -15.97
CA TYR A 86 -20.28 -30.91 -16.20
C TYR A 86 -19.54 -31.22 -14.89
N MET A 87 -18.86 -32.38 -14.85
CA MET A 87 -18.21 -32.92 -13.64
C MET A 87 -19.18 -33.02 -12.45
N PRO A 88 -20.26 -33.82 -12.55
CA PRO A 88 -21.31 -33.85 -11.54
C PRO A 88 -20.86 -34.46 -10.20
N ASN A 89 -19.90 -35.39 -10.20
CA ASN A 89 -19.34 -35.98 -8.99
C ASN A 89 -17.81 -36.07 -9.12
N VAL A 90 -17.10 -35.48 -8.17
CA VAL A 90 -15.64 -35.51 -8.12
C VAL A 90 -15.22 -35.88 -6.70
N THR A 91 -14.44 -36.96 -6.57
CA THR A 91 -13.85 -37.37 -5.30
C THR A 91 -12.32 -37.35 -5.40
N ILE A 92 -11.65 -36.68 -4.45
CA ILE A 92 -10.20 -36.70 -4.31
C ILE A 92 -9.86 -37.45 -3.02
N ASP A 93 -9.07 -38.51 -3.13
CA ASP A 93 -8.50 -39.24 -1.99
C ASP A 93 -7.04 -38.82 -1.79
N LEU A 94 -6.77 -38.18 -0.65
CA LEU A 94 -5.46 -37.64 -0.29
C LEU A 94 -4.42 -38.74 -0.06
N ASN A 95 -4.81 -39.92 0.41
CA ASN A 95 -3.93 -41.09 0.54
C ASN A 95 -2.55 -40.80 1.20
N GLY A 96 -2.54 -39.96 2.23
CA GLY A 96 -1.34 -39.54 2.97
C GLY A 96 -0.58 -38.33 2.39
N HIS A 97 -1.10 -37.69 1.34
CA HIS A 97 -0.45 -36.59 0.60
C HIS A 97 -1.23 -35.28 0.68
N ASN A 98 -0.53 -34.16 0.52
CA ASN A 98 -1.13 -32.83 0.67
C ASN A 98 -1.76 -32.34 -0.63
N LEU A 99 -2.83 -31.55 -0.53
CA LEU A 99 -3.49 -30.90 -1.66
C LEU A 99 -3.51 -29.38 -1.47
N SER A 100 -3.00 -28.62 -2.44
CA SER A 100 -3.09 -27.16 -2.46
C SER A 100 -4.03 -26.66 -3.56
N ILE A 101 -5.10 -25.98 -3.18
CA ILE A 101 -6.08 -25.44 -4.11
C ILE A 101 -5.76 -23.96 -4.28
N GLU A 102 -5.08 -23.59 -5.37
CA GLU A 102 -4.59 -22.23 -5.60
C GLU A 102 -5.49 -21.42 -6.56
N ASN A 103 -6.54 -22.04 -7.10
CA ASN A 103 -7.49 -21.43 -8.03
C ASN A 103 -8.92 -21.91 -7.74
N ASP A 104 -9.92 -21.12 -8.14
CA ASP A 104 -11.31 -21.33 -7.75
C ASP A 104 -11.86 -22.69 -8.23
N VAL A 105 -12.47 -23.43 -7.30
CA VAL A 105 -13.27 -24.62 -7.60
C VAL A 105 -14.73 -24.30 -7.29
N ILE A 106 -15.47 -23.94 -8.34
CA ILE A 106 -16.88 -23.55 -8.24
C ILE A 106 -17.74 -24.81 -8.26
N VAL A 107 -18.45 -25.08 -7.17
CA VAL A 107 -19.39 -26.20 -7.04
C VAL A 107 -20.81 -25.69 -7.30
N GLY A 108 -21.17 -25.65 -8.58
CA GLY A 108 -22.46 -25.18 -9.10
C GLY A 108 -23.62 -26.17 -8.95
N ASN A 109 -24.82 -25.76 -9.37
CA ASN A 109 -26.07 -26.49 -9.15
C ASN A 109 -26.03 -27.98 -9.57
N GLY A 110 -26.19 -28.88 -8.60
CA GLY A 110 -26.18 -30.33 -8.76
C GLY A 110 -24.81 -30.98 -8.96
N GLY A 111 -23.70 -30.24 -8.77
CA GLY A 111 -22.35 -30.81 -8.70
C GLY A 111 -21.96 -31.17 -7.26
N THR A 112 -21.13 -32.21 -7.10
CA THR A 112 -20.58 -32.64 -5.81
C THR A 112 -19.06 -32.74 -5.86
N LEU A 113 -18.37 -32.10 -4.92
CA LEU A 113 -16.95 -32.28 -4.65
C LEU A 113 -16.77 -32.94 -3.29
N THR A 114 -16.03 -34.05 -3.23
CA THR A 114 -15.65 -34.70 -1.97
C THR A 114 -14.13 -34.79 -1.89
N ILE A 115 -13.55 -34.37 -0.77
CA ILE A 115 -12.13 -34.63 -0.46
C ILE A 115 -12.07 -35.50 0.79
N ARG A 116 -11.25 -36.53 0.79
CA ARG A 116 -11.18 -37.52 1.87
C ARG A 116 -9.79 -38.14 2.00
N GLY A 117 -9.58 -38.92 3.05
CA GLY A 117 -8.31 -39.58 3.32
C GLY A 117 -7.36 -38.70 4.13
N GLU A 118 -6.21 -39.24 4.51
CA GLU A 118 -5.23 -38.53 5.32
C GLU A 118 -4.38 -37.58 4.46
N GLY A 119 -4.16 -36.34 4.92
CA GLY A 119 -3.34 -35.35 4.20
C GLY A 119 -3.76 -33.93 4.52
N LYS A 120 -2.85 -32.95 4.41
CA LYS A 120 -3.18 -31.55 4.65
C LYS A 120 -3.76 -30.90 3.39
N ILE A 121 -4.87 -30.18 3.53
CA ILE A 121 -5.43 -29.37 2.44
C ILE A 121 -5.14 -27.89 2.69
N THR A 122 -4.73 -27.14 1.68
CA THR A 122 -4.64 -25.67 1.71
C THR A 122 -5.49 -25.06 0.61
N GLY A 123 -6.03 -23.86 0.84
CA GLY A 123 -6.84 -23.16 -0.15
C GLY A 123 -8.30 -23.61 -0.26
N LEU A 124 -8.88 -24.18 0.81
CA LEU A 124 -10.31 -24.52 0.86
C LEU A 124 -11.23 -23.31 0.61
N ASP A 125 -10.78 -22.10 0.93
CA ASP A 125 -11.51 -20.84 0.64
C ASP A 125 -11.70 -20.59 -0.86
N ASN A 126 -10.90 -21.22 -1.71
CA ASN A 126 -11.07 -21.19 -3.16
C ASN A 126 -12.18 -22.15 -3.64
N ILE A 127 -12.81 -22.92 -2.74
CA ILE A 127 -13.99 -23.74 -3.08
C ILE A 127 -15.25 -22.88 -2.92
N VAL A 128 -15.82 -22.46 -4.04
CA VAL A 128 -17.00 -21.60 -4.08
C VAL A 128 -18.26 -22.45 -4.33
N VAL A 129 -19.05 -22.71 -3.29
CA VAL A 129 -20.29 -23.49 -3.42
C VAL A 129 -21.44 -22.60 -3.89
N ASN A 130 -21.87 -22.77 -5.15
CA ASN A 130 -22.94 -22.01 -5.80
C ASN A 130 -24.08 -22.94 -6.26
N GLY A 131 -24.71 -23.61 -5.29
CA GLY A 131 -25.87 -24.49 -5.50
C GLY A 131 -25.58 -26.00 -5.58
N GLY A 132 -24.32 -26.42 -5.43
CA GLY A 132 -23.93 -27.84 -5.31
C GLY A 132 -23.53 -28.23 -3.87
N THR A 133 -22.82 -29.35 -3.72
CA THR A 133 -22.43 -29.93 -2.43
C THR A 133 -20.91 -30.09 -2.33
N PHE A 134 -20.31 -29.57 -1.26
CA PHE A 134 -18.91 -29.82 -0.92
C PHE A 134 -18.83 -30.63 0.38
N ASN A 135 -18.16 -31.78 0.33
CA ASN A 135 -17.93 -32.66 1.47
C ASN A 135 -16.43 -32.71 1.79
N ASP A 136 -16.04 -32.11 2.90
CA ASP A 136 -14.68 -32.25 3.41
C ASP A 136 -14.62 -33.34 4.48
N ASN A 137 -14.16 -34.52 4.07
CA ASN A 137 -14.06 -35.72 4.90
C ASN A 137 -12.60 -36.14 5.10
N HIS A 138 -11.64 -35.23 4.92
CA HIS A 138 -10.23 -35.54 5.15
C HIS A 138 -9.91 -35.58 6.64
N THR A 139 -8.81 -36.24 6.98
CA THR A 139 -8.26 -36.26 8.34
C THR A 139 -6.83 -35.73 8.31
N GLU A 140 -6.57 -34.64 9.02
CA GLU A 140 -5.19 -34.19 9.22
C GLU A 140 -4.48 -35.15 10.18
N CYS A 141 -3.33 -35.72 9.80
CA CYS A 141 -2.57 -36.61 10.68
C CYS A 141 -2.16 -35.86 11.96
N SER A 142 -2.83 -36.18 13.08
CA SER A 142 -2.47 -35.70 14.42
C SER A 142 -1.91 -36.82 15.29
N SER A 143 -0.76 -36.57 15.92
CA SER A 143 -0.23 -37.38 17.01
C SER A 143 -1.04 -37.17 18.29
N VAL A 144 -1.95 -38.12 18.54
CA VAL A 144 -2.54 -38.66 19.79
C VAL A 144 -2.56 -37.79 21.07
N SER A 145 -3.77 -37.68 21.64
CA SER A 145 -4.10 -37.24 23.01
C SER A 145 -5.00 -38.29 23.70
N PRO A 146 -5.02 -38.43 25.04
CA PRO A 146 -6.27 -38.79 25.75
C PRO A 146 -6.42 -37.98 27.09
N SER A 147 -7.59 -37.62 27.65
CA SER A 147 -9.01 -37.92 27.43
C SER A 147 -9.92 -37.07 28.35
N GLU A 148 -11.08 -36.64 27.81
CA GLU A 148 -12.43 -36.50 28.44
C GLU A 148 -12.87 -35.17 29.14
N PRO A 149 -14.20 -34.89 29.25
CA PRO A 149 -14.87 -33.82 28.51
C PRO A 149 -15.45 -32.69 29.37
N GLY A 150 -15.39 -31.45 28.86
CA GLY A 150 -16.14 -30.32 29.40
C GLY A 150 -15.57 -28.96 28.99
N GLU A 151 -16.47 -28.02 28.71
CA GLU A 151 -16.31 -26.55 28.67
C GLU A 151 -15.92 -25.85 27.35
N GLU A 152 -16.90 -25.05 26.87
CA GLU A 152 -16.79 -23.69 26.28
C GLU A 152 -15.95 -23.46 25.00
N PRO A 153 -16.23 -22.41 24.20
CA PRO A 153 -15.67 -22.28 22.86
C PRO A 153 -14.16 -22.03 22.96
N VAL A 154 -13.37 -22.91 22.33
CA VAL A 154 -11.91 -22.85 22.35
C VAL A 154 -11.45 -21.59 21.61
N GLU A 155 -10.95 -20.64 22.39
CA GLU A 155 -10.28 -19.43 21.92
C GLU A 155 -9.11 -19.81 20.99
N ASP A 156 -9.02 -19.22 19.79
CA ASP A 156 -7.91 -19.42 18.87
C ASP A 156 -6.60 -18.99 19.56
N LYS A 157 -5.75 -19.97 19.91
CA LYS A 157 -4.56 -19.76 20.74
C LYS A 157 -3.38 -19.18 19.95
N ALA A 158 -3.40 -19.21 18.62
CA ALA A 158 -2.28 -18.76 17.79
C ALA A 158 -1.94 -17.27 18.00
N VAL A 159 -0.65 -16.96 18.20
CA VAL A 159 -0.14 -15.59 18.41
C VAL A 159 0.73 -15.08 17.27
N ALA A 160 1.35 -15.97 16.51
CA ALA A 160 2.29 -15.63 15.44
C ALA A 160 2.12 -16.58 14.25
N ALA A 161 2.54 -16.14 13.07
CA ALA A 161 2.52 -16.95 11.86
C ALA A 161 3.76 -16.75 10.97
N ILE A 162 4.14 -17.80 10.24
CA ILE A 162 5.15 -17.78 9.19
C ILE A 162 4.52 -18.33 7.92
N GLY A 163 4.11 -17.45 7.01
CA GLY A 163 3.19 -17.86 5.95
C GLY A 163 1.86 -18.29 6.57
N ASP A 164 1.45 -19.53 6.31
CA ASP A 164 0.20 -20.11 6.81
C ASP A 164 0.39 -20.96 8.08
N GLU A 165 1.65 -21.21 8.49
CA GLU A 165 1.95 -21.93 9.73
C GLU A 165 1.77 -20.98 10.92
N THR A 166 0.91 -21.36 11.87
CA THR A 166 0.62 -20.60 13.08
C THR A 166 1.28 -21.21 14.30
N PHE A 167 1.61 -20.37 15.27
CA PHE A 167 2.33 -20.74 16.48
C PHE A 167 1.60 -20.19 17.69
N GLU A 168 1.44 -21.01 18.74
CA GLU A 168 0.83 -20.59 20.01
C GLU A 168 1.76 -19.70 20.84
N SER A 169 3.08 -19.75 20.59
CA SER A 169 4.05 -18.85 21.21
C SER A 169 4.94 -18.16 20.18
N LEU A 170 5.43 -16.96 20.53
CA LEU A 170 6.36 -16.23 19.69
C LEU A 170 7.76 -16.87 19.66
N GLN A 171 8.17 -17.53 20.75
CA GLN A 171 9.45 -18.24 20.80
C GLN A 171 9.45 -19.44 19.85
N ASP A 172 8.35 -20.20 19.79
CA ASP A 172 8.23 -21.33 18.85
C ASP A 172 8.31 -20.86 17.39
N ALA A 173 7.67 -19.72 17.07
CA ALA A 173 7.80 -19.12 15.75
C ALA A 173 9.26 -18.73 15.45
N VAL A 174 9.99 -18.16 16.42
CA VAL A 174 11.42 -17.82 16.26
C VAL A 174 12.26 -19.07 16.01
N ASP A 175 12.00 -20.14 16.76
CA ASP A 175 12.73 -21.39 16.70
C ASP A 175 12.47 -22.13 15.38
N ALA A 176 11.22 -22.13 14.92
CA ALA A 176 10.81 -22.69 13.63
C ALA A 176 11.27 -21.85 12.42
N SER A 177 11.43 -20.53 12.59
CA SER A 177 11.73 -19.63 11.48
C SER A 177 13.09 -19.89 10.84
N LYS A 178 13.08 -19.94 9.50
CA LYS A 178 14.28 -20.00 8.65
C LYS A 178 14.80 -18.58 8.40
N ASN A 179 16.12 -18.43 8.35
CA ASN A 179 16.79 -17.14 8.20
C ASN A 179 16.19 -16.28 7.06
N GLY A 180 15.71 -15.08 7.40
CA GLY A 180 15.16 -14.10 6.47
C GLY A 180 13.65 -14.19 6.22
N LYS A 181 12.91 -15.10 6.86
CA LYS A 181 11.44 -15.11 6.84
C LYS A 181 10.88 -14.16 7.91
N ALA A 182 9.78 -13.48 7.56
CA ALA A 182 9.03 -12.63 8.48
C ALA A 182 8.06 -13.48 9.29
N ILE A 183 8.05 -13.25 10.60
CA ILE A 183 7.07 -13.74 11.56
C ILE A 183 6.04 -12.63 11.71
N ARG A 184 4.80 -12.89 11.29
CA ARG A 184 3.68 -11.94 11.45
C ARG A 184 3.01 -12.21 12.78
N LEU A 185 2.86 -11.17 13.61
CA LEU A 185 2.03 -11.30 14.80
C LEU A 185 0.55 -11.29 14.43
N LEU A 186 -0.24 -12.15 15.05
CA LEU A 186 -1.68 -12.28 14.79
C LEU A 186 -2.52 -11.53 15.84
N LYS A 187 -1.99 -11.42 17.05
CA LYS A 187 -2.61 -10.74 18.19
C LYS A 187 -1.54 -10.26 19.17
N PRO A 188 -1.90 -9.43 20.17
CA PRO A 188 -0.99 -9.08 21.25
C PRO A 188 -0.39 -10.32 21.90
N VAL A 189 0.92 -10.32 22.12
CA VAL A 189 1.63 -11.38 22.85
C VAL A 189 2.16 -10.79 24.14
N ASP A 190 1.95 -11.49 25.24
CA ASP A 190 2.58 -11.20 26.52
C ASP A 190 3.78 -12.15 26.70
N ILE A 191 4.98 -11.59 26.72
CA ILE A 191 6.25 -12.32 26.94
C ILE A 191 6.84 -11.97 28.30
N THR A 192 6.01 -11.49 29.24
CA THR A 192 6.46 -11.06 30.55
C THR A 192 7.25 -12.14 31.27
N GLU A 193 6.64 -13.30 31.47
CA GLU A 193 7.21 -14.36 32.29
C GLU A 193 8.30 -15.18 31.57
N THR A 194 8.21 -15.24 30.23
CA THR A 194 8.99 -16.15 29.36
C THR A 194 10.17 -15.47 28.67
N GLY A 195 10.10 -14.16 28.42
CA GLY A 195 11.07 -13.43 27.59
C GLY A 195 11.02 -13.85 26.11
N LEU A 196 11.95 -13.31 25.31
CA LEU A 196 12.14 -13.71 23.92
C LEU A 196 13.62 -13.70 23.57
N THR A 197 14.16 -14.82 23.09
CA THR A 197 15.56 -14.91 22.70
C THR A 197 15.71 -15.14 21.21
N ILE A 198 16.49 -14.28 20.55
CA ILE A 198 16.96 -14.47 19.18
C ILE A 198 18.40 -15.00 19.24
N PRO A 199 18.61 -16.31 19.10
CA PRO A 199 19.91 -16.92 19.36
C PRO A 199 20.92 -16.60 18.26
N THR A 200 22.20 -16.77 18.58
CA THR A 200 23.32 -16.61 17.64
C THR A 200 23.06 -17.39 16.34
N GLY A 201 23.27 -16.73 15.18
CA GLY A 201 23.12 -17.35 13.85
C GLY A 201 21.70 -17.33 13.28
N LYS A 202 20.67 -17.00 14.08
CA LYS A 202 19.31 -16.74 13.58
C LYS A 202 19.18 -15.32 13.04
N ARG A 203 18.43 -15.15 11.95
CA ARG A 203 18.10 -13.86 11.35
C ARG A 203 16.60 -13.76 11.10
N ILE A 204 15.90 -13.00 11.93
CA ILE A 204 14.45 -12.98 12.02
C ILE A 204 13.92 -11.58 11.75
N THR A 205 12.76 -11.49 11.10
CA THR A 205 11.94 -10.27 11.06
C THR A 205 10.65 -10.51 11.82
N ILE A 206 10.28 -9.63 12.74
CA ILE A 206 8.97 -9.61 13.38
C ILE A 206 8.19 -8.46 12.75
N ASP A 207 7.04 -8.79 12.17
CA ASP A 207 6.09 -7.85 11.60
C ASP A 207 4.91 -7.68 12.56
N LEU A 208 4.71 -6.45 13.02
CA LEU A 208 3.69 -6.08 14.00
C LEU A 208 2.30 -5.86 13.37
N ALA A 209 2.19 -5.95 12.03
CA ALA A 209 0.95 -5.76 11.30
C ALA A 209 -0.20 -6.59 11.90
N ALA A 210 -1.40 -6.01 11.90
CA ALA A 210 -2.62 -6.53 12.53
C ALA A 210 -2.71 -6.41 14.06
N VAL A 211 -1.66 -6.00 14.77
CA VAL A 211 -1.68 -5.82 16.23
C VAL A 211 -1.81 -4.35 16.66
N ASN A 212 -2.83 -3.73 16.08
CA ASN A 212 -3.03 -2.29 16.08
C ASN A 212 -3.47 -1.72 17.43
N GLY A 213 -2.54 -1.03 18.10
CA GLY A 213 -2.69 -0.44 19.42
C GLY A 213 -3.41 0.90 19.43
N ASN A 214 -4.44 1.02 20.28
CA ASN A 214 -4.82 2.33 20.81
C ASN A 214 -3.94 2.60 22.05
N PRO A 215 -3.16 3.70 22.10
CA PRO A 215 -2.26 4.00 23.23
C PRO A 215 -2.99 4.16 24.58
N ASN A 216 -4.32 4.37 24.55
CA ASN A 216 -5.14 4.61 25.74
C ASN A 216 -6.03 3.41 26.15
N ILE A 217 -6.00 2.29 25.43
CA ILE A 217 -6.84 1.12 25.73
C ILE A 217 -5.93 -0.08 26.02
N VAL A 218 -6.02 -0.60 27.24
CA VAL A 218 -5.13 -1.67 27.71
C VAL A 218 -5.26 -2.92 26.82
N ASN A 219 -6.46 -3.37 26.47
CA ASN A 219 -6.68 -4.64 25.76
C ASN A 219 -6.56 -4.55 24.22
N LYS A 220 -5.88 -3.53 23.68
CA LYS A 220 -5.66 -3.39 22.23
C LYS A 220 -4.19 -3.22 21.81
N LYS A 221 -3.24 -3.21 22.75
CA LYS A 221 -1.80 -3.08 22.46
C LYS A 221 -1.15 -4.47 22.37
N THR A 222 -0.16 -4.67 21.49
CA THR A 222 0.86 -5.71 21.73
C THR A 222 1.67 -5.30 22.95
N TYR A 223 1.71 -6.13 23.99
CA TYR A 223 2.59 -5.91 25.14
C TYR A 223 3.83 -6.77 25.00
N ALA A 224 4.80 -6.31 24.23
CA ALA A 224 6.14 -6.83 24.42
C ALA A 224 6.79 -6.10 25.60
N ILE A 225 6.70 -6.70 26.78
CA ILE A 225 7.63 -6.68 27.93
C ILE A 225 7.34 -7.96 28.69
N LEU A 226 8.31 -8.75 29.14
CA LEU A 226 9.13 -8.70 30.37
C LEU A 226 8.44 -8.19 31.66
N ALA A 227 7.95 -9.13 32.47
CA ALA A 227 7.73 -8.98 33.89
C ALA A 227 8.50 -10.10 34.57
N GLY A 228 9.32 -9.71 35.53
CA GLY A 228 10.06 -10.66 36.35
C GLY A 228 11.57 -10.46 36.22
N THR A 229 12.07 -9.50 37.01
CA THR A 229 13.25 -9.71 37.86
C THR A 229 14.34 -10.65 37.31
N GLY A 230 15.30 -10.06 36.61
CA GLY A 230 16.54 -10.70 36.14
C GLY A 230 16.47 -11.23 34.72
N ASP A 231 17.13 -10.55 33.77
CA ASP A 231 17.41 -11.02 32.40
C ASP A 231 16.20 -11.40 31.50
N LYS A 232 14.96 -11.02 31.80
CA LYS A 232 13.79 -11.50 31.03
C LYS A 232 13.41 -10.70 29.79
N GLY A 233 14.41 -10.04 29.19
CA GLY A 233 14.51 -9.27 27.92
C GLY A 233 13.94 -9.83 26.62
N ILE A 234 13.72 -8.96 25.62
CA ILE A 234 14.01 -9.38 24.25
C ILE A 234 15.53 -9.40 24.14
N ILE A 235 16.11 -10.60 24.16
CA ILE A 235 17.55 -10.80 24.05
C ILE A 235 17.90 -11.09 22.59
N VAL A 236 18.80 -10.29 22.02
CA VAL A 236 19.23 -10.42 20.63
C VAL A 236 20.72 -10.75 20.57
N GLU A 237 21.02 -12.03 20.31
CA GLU A 237 22.37 -12.54 20.03
C GLU A 237 22.58 -12.82 18.53
N GLY A 238 21.49 -13.10 17.81
CA GLY A 238 21.44 -13.21 16.35
C GLY A 238 21.17 -11.87 15.66
N ALA A 239 20.25 -11.85 14.69
CA ALA A 239 19.78 -10.62 14.05
C ALA A 239 18.26 -10.53 14.11
N LEU A 240 17.75 -9.41 14.64
CA LEU A 240 16.33 -9.09 14.73
C LEU A 240 16.02 -7.84 13.91
N CYS A 241 15.02 -7.93 13.04
CA CYS A 241 14.39 -6.79 12.40
C CYS A 241 12.96 -6.63 12.96
N ILE A 242 12.56 -5.41 13.31
CA ILE A 242 11.19 -5.07 13.70
C ILE A 242 10.61 -4.12 12.65
N THR A 243 9.43 -4.45 12.16
CA THR A 243 8.68 -3.67 11.16
C THR A 243 7.19 -3.71 11.45
N ASP A 244 6.45 -2.88 10.72
CA ASP A 244 4.99 -2.85 10.71
C ASP A 244 4.52 -2.65 9.27
N SER A 245 4.00 -3.70 8.64
CA SER A 245 3.63 -3.67 7.22
C SER A 245 2.25 -3.06 6.93
N ASP A 246 1.39 -2.86 7.94
CA ASP A 246 0.05 -2.31 7.72
C ASP A 246 -0.04 -0.77 7.86
N GLY A 247 1.07 -0.15 8.28
CA GLY A 247 1.25 1.31 8.34
C GLY A 247 0.61 2.00 9.55
N LYS A 248 -0.07 1.25 10.42
CA LYS A 248 -0.67 1.78 11.63
C LYS A 248 0.35 1.81 12.77
N ASP A 249 -0.02 2.40 13.91
CA ASP A 249 0.86 2.45 15.08
C ASP A 249 0.72 1.16 15.89
N SER A 250 1.68 0.24 15.74
CA SER A 250 1.88 -0.90 16.64
C SER A 250 2.91 -0.59 17.72
N TYR A 251 2.72 -1.16 18.91
CA TYR A 251 3.49 -0.84 20.12
C TYR A 251 4.18 -2.07 20.69
N ILE A 252 5.40 -1.91 21.20
CA ILE A 252 6.15 -2.85 22.06
C ILE A 252 6.45 -2.06 23.33
N ALA A 253 5.89 -2.40 24.50
CA ALA A 253 5.81 -1.40 25.58
C ALA A 253 5.72 -1.91 27.01
N THR A 254 6.60 -1.44 27.93
CA THR A 254 6.58 -1.41 29.43
C THR A 254 5.37 -1.88 30.29
N THR A 255 5.38 -3.00 31.06
CA THR A 255 4.44 -3.34 32.16
C THR A 255 5.08 -3.21 33.55
N GLU A 256 6.41 -3.14 33.65
CA GLU A 256 7.13 -2.95 34.91
C GLU A 256 8.22 -1.87 34.77
N ASP A 257 8.58 -1.26 35.90
CA ASP A 257 9.73 -0.36 36.00
C ASP A 257 11.00 -1.20 36.26
N SER A 258 12.09 -0.98 35.52
CA SER A 258 13.35 -1.71 35.69
C SER A 258 14.59 -0.87 35.33
N GLU A 259 15.75 -1.23 35.87
CA GLU A 259 17.05 -0.72 35.39
C GLU A 259 17.57 -1.49 34.17
N ASP A 260 16.92 -2.60 33.80
CA ASP A 260 17.24 -3.35 32.58
C ASP A 260 16.61 -2.72 31.33
N ALA A 261 16.95 -3.23 30.14
CA ALA A 261 16.31 -2.82 28.90
C ALA A 261 15.20 -3.76 28.45
N LEU A 262 14.18 -3.18 27.82
CA LEU A 262 13.17 -3.91 27.07
C LEU A 262 13.80 -4.76 25.93
N ILE A 263 14.80 -4.22 25.24
CA ILE A 263 15.61 -4.95 24.26
C ILE A 263 17.07 -4.90 24.65
N THR A 264 17.69 -6.07 24.83
CA THR A 264 19.14 -6.19 25.06
C THR A 264 19.78 -6.88 23.87
N VAL A 265 20.69 -6.17 23.19
CA VAL A 265 21.49 -6.71 22.08
C VAL A 265 22.88 -7.01 22.60
N LYS A 266 23.35 -8.25 22.44
CA LYS A 266 24.66 -8.68 22.96
C LYS A 266 25.32 -9.71 22.06
N GLY A 267 26.58 -10.06 22.34
CA GLY A 267 27.28 -11.17 21.67
C GLY A 267 27.44 -11.00 20.15
N LYS A 268 27.67 -9.78 19.65
CA LYS A 268 27.65 -9.41 18.21
C LYS A 268 26.26 -9.44 17.56
N GLY A 269 25.20 -9.47 18.34
CA GLY A 269 23.83 -9.40 17.86
C GLY A 269 23.53 -8.11 17.10
N THR A 270 22.54 -8.15 16.21
CA THR A 270 22.10 -6.99 15.41
C THR A 270 20.61 -6.72 15.59
N LEU A 271 20.25 -5.47 15.88
CA LEU A 271 18.87 -5.00 15.88
C LEU A 271 18.66 -3.99 14.74
N LEU A 272 17.59 -4.15 13.97
CA LEU A 272 17.11 -3.19 12.98
C LEU A 272 15.67 -2.80 13.29
N LEU A 273 15.41 -1.51 13.45
CA LEU A 273 14.07 -0.94 13.56
C LEU A 273 13.75 -0.16 12.27
N SER A 274 12.73 -0.59 11.52
CA SER A 274 12.30 0.09 10.29
C SER A 274 10.95 0.79 10.42
N LYS A 275 10.01 0.22 11.19
CA LYS A 275 8.71 0.81 11.53
C LYS A 275 8.24 0.34 12.91
N GLY A 276 7.35 1.11 13.54
CA GLY A 276 6.67 0.77 14.80
C GLY A 276 7.10 1.62 16.01
N VAL A 277 6.45 1.40 17.15
CA VAL A 277 6.66 2.16 18.38
C VAL A 277 7.18 1.25 19.50
N ILE A 278 8.24 1.67 20.19
CA ILE A 278 8.75 1.07 21.42
C ILE A 278 8.49 2.05 22.58
N GLU A 279 7.78 1.64 23.63
CA GLU A 279 7.42 2.49 24.77
C GLU A 279 7.82 1.88 26.11
N SER A 280 8.97 2.30 26.65
CA SER A 280 9.51 1.86 27.95
C SER A 280 9.21 2.87 29.07
N ILE A 281 7.94 3.19 29.33
CA ILE A 281 7.53 4.24 30.29
C ILE A 281 7.02 3.70 31.63
N GLY A 282 6.71 2.41 31.72
CA GLY A 282 6.18 1.77 32.93
C GLY A 282 4.75 2.23 33.26
N PRO A 283 3.89 1.36 33.83
CA PRO A 283 2.49 1.70 34.11
C PRO A 283 2.25 2.23 35.55
N GLY A 284 3.26 2.24 36.42
CA GLY A 284 3.12 2.60 37.85
C GLY A 284 2.88 4.09 38.10
N LYS A 285 2.37 4.49 39.27
CA LYS A 285 2.05 5.92 39.57
C LYS A 285 3.23 6.91 39.45
N GLY A 286 4.48 6.43 39.36
CA GLY A 286 5.67 7.22 39.04
C GLY A 286 6.07 7.21 37.55
N ASN A 287 5.62 6.20 36.79
CA ASN A 287 6.05 5.83 35.44
C ASN A 287 7.58 5.94 35.34
N LEU A 288 8.33 5.15 36.11
CA LEU A 288 9.78 5.24 36.06
C LEU A 288 10.29 4.62 34.74
N GLY A 289 9.66 3.53 34.30
CA GLY A 289 9.99 2.82 33.07
C GLY A 289 11.35 2.15 33.14
N SER A 290 11.85 1.76 31.97
CA SER A 290 13.13 1.05 31.83
C SER A 290 13.92 1.61 30.66
N HIS A 291 15.17 1.16 30.47
CA HIS A 291 15.85 1.44 29.21
C HIS A 291 15.04 0.83 28.06
N ALA A 292 14.98 1.47 26.91
CA ALA A 292 14.32 0.84 25.76
C ALA A 292 15.27 -0.16 25.11
N ILE A 293 16.53 0.22 24.91
CA ILE A 293 17.53 -0.62 24.24
C ILE A 293 18.89 -0.51 24.96
N ILE A 294 19.50 -1.65 25.29
CA ILE A 294 20.91 -1.75 25.71
C ILE A 294 21.70 -2.54 24.66
N GLY A 295 22.87 -2.02 24.26
CA GLY A 295 23.82 -2.70 23.39
C GLY A 295 25.13 -3.03 24.11
N ASN A 296 25.44 -4.31 24.28
CA ASN A 296 26.66 -4.81 24.93
C ASN A 296 27.49 -5.68 23.96
N ASP A 297 28.75 -5.97 24.29
CA ASP A 297 29.53 -7.04 23.66
C ASP A 297 29.56 -7.02 22.11
N ASN A 298 29.91 -5.87 21.51
CA ASN A 298 29.92 -5.63 20.05
C ASN A 298 28.54 -5.63 19.37
N ALA A 299 27.48 -5.22 20.06
CA ALA A 299 26.15 -5.11 19.45
C ALA A 299 26.09 -4.11 18.28
N ALA A 300 25.20 -4.35 17.33
CA ALA A 300 24.92 -3.43 16.23
C ALA A 300 23.44 -3.03 16.21
N ILE A 301 23.14 -1.77 16.51
CA ILE A 301 21.78 -1.24 16.51
C ILE A 301 21.61 -0.30 15.31
N LYS A 302 20.54 -0.51 14.55
CA LYS A 302 20.20 0.29 13.38
C LYS A 302 18.75 0.75 13.47
N ILE A 303 18.51 2.03 13.22
CA ILE A 303 17.19 2.64 13.18
C ILE A 303 17.06 3.35 11.83
N SER A 304 16.14 2.89 10.99
CA SER A 304 15.99 3.36 9.61
C SER A 304 14.51 3.59 9.31
N GLY A 305 13.99 4.73 9.78
CA GLY A 305 12.63 5.17 9.46
C GLY A 305 12.56 5.89 8.12
N GLU A 306 11.49 5.66 7.35
CA GLU A 306 11.22 6.41 6.11
C GLU A 306 10.95 7.91 6.37
N ASP A 307 10.51 8.23 7.60
CA ASP A 307 10.44 9.58 8.15
C ASP A 307 10.66 9.55 9.68
N ARG A 308 10.51 10.70 10.35
CA ARG A 308 10.71 10.85 11.81
C ARG A 308 9.69 10.10 12.67
N ASP A 309 8.51 9.80 12.12
CA ASP A 309 7.42 9.17 12.86
C ASP A 309 7.33 7.66 12.56
N ALA A 310 7.94 7.19 11.48
CA ALA A 310 7.97 5.78 11.08
C ALA A 310 8.44 4.85 12.19
N VAL A 311 9.47 5.25 12.94
CA VAL A 311 9.95 4.57 14.15
C VAL A 311 9.90 5.55 15.32
N MET A 312 9.37 5.12 16.47
CA MET A 312 9.44 5.89 17.71
C MET A 312 9.90 5.01 18.87
N VAL A 313 10.98 5.39 19.54
CA VAL A 313 11.44 4.73 20.78
C VAL A 313 11.35 5.72 21.92
N LYS A 314 10.62 5.37 22.97
CA LYS A 314 10.26 6.29 24.05
C LYS A 314 10.54 5.66 25.41
N SER A 315 11.23 6.40 26.28
CA SER A 315 11.46 6.04 27.69
C SER A 315 11.15 7.23 28.60
N LYS A 316 11.07 7.02 29.92
CA LYS A 316 10.81 8.11 30.88
C LYS A 316 11.96 8.41 31.83
N MET A 317 12.29 7.56 32.80
CA MET A 317 13.39 7.86 33.76
C MET A 317 14.73 7.29 33.31
N GLN A 318 14.75 6.07 32.81
CA GLN A 318 15.99 5.47 32.31
C GLN A 318 16.31 5.98 30.91
N SER A 319 17.60 5.98 30.55
CA SER A 319 18.07 6.39 29.22
C SER A 319 17.35 5.63 28.11
N THR A 320 17.00 6.26 26.99
CA THR A 320 16.27 5.56 25.92
C THR A 320 17.13 4.46 25.29
N ILE A 321 18.39 4.77 24.98
CA ILE A 321 19.39 3.81 24.50
C ILE A 321 20.66 3.93 25.32
N VAL A 322 21.25 2.79 25.71
CA VAL A 322 22.58 2.71 26.32
C VAL A 322 23.49 1.82 25.46
N LEU A 323 24.72 2.26 25.22
CA LEU A 323 25.71 1.54 24.42
C LEU A 323 26.97 1.33 25.24
N ASN A 324 27.43 0.09 25.34
CA ASN A 324 28.63 -0.29 26.06
C ASN A 324 29.68 -0.93 25.14
N ASP A 325 30.90 -1.10 25.65
CA ASP A 325 32.01 -1.84 25.03
C ASP A 325 32.40 -1.34 23.62
N THR A 326 32.01 -2.07 22.60
CA THR A 326 32.31 -1.83 21.18
C THR A 326 31.03 -1.81 20.36
N SER A 327 29.90 -1.59 21.01
CA SER A 327 28.58 -1.51 20.38
C SER A 327 28.48 -0.31 19.43
N THR A 328 27.58 -0.39 18.46
CA THR A 328 27.37 0.65 17.45
C THR A 328 25.90 1.01 17.34
N LEU A 329 25.63 2.29 17.05
CA LEU A 329 24.31 2.80 16.69
C LEU A 329 24.40 3.59 15.39
N GLN A 330 23.52 3.25 14.44
CA GLN A 330 23.30 4.03 13.22
C GLN A 330 21.81 4.38 13.10
N MET A 331 21.51 5.67 13.06
CA MET A 331 20.14 6.17 12.93
C MET A 331 20.00 7.02 11.67
N ASN A 332 19.16 6.60 10.73
CA ASN A 332 18.86 7.29 9.48
C ASN A 332 17.33 7.46 9.34
N GLY A 333 16.74 8.29 10.20
CA GLY A 333 15.28 8.45 10.32
C GLY A 333 14.74 7.96 11.67
N GLY A 334 13.45 8.19 11.92
CA GLY A 334 12.77 7.85 13.18
C GLY A 334 13.01 8.86 14.32
N SER A 335 12.42 8.55 15.49
CA SER A 335 12.48 9.38 16.69
C SER A 335 12.87 8.61 17.95
N LEU A 336 13.74 9.22 18.76
CA LEU A 336 14.06 8.78 20.12
C LEU A 336 13.60 9.83 21.12
N ARG A 337 12.87 9.42 22.14
CA ARG A 337 12.29 10.33 23.13
C ARG A 337 12.57 9.83 24.54
N ASN A 338 13.06 10.72 25.38
CA ASN A 338 13.16 10.49 26.81
C ASN A 338 12.35 11.54 27.56
N LEU A 339 11.43 11.14 28.43
CA LEU A 339 10.58 12.11 29.10
C LEU A 339 11.29 12.82 30.26
N ASN A 340 12.30 12.27 30.93
CA ASN A 340 12.89 12.92 32.11
C ASN A 340 14.42 13.06 32.11
N THR A 341 15.17 12.19 31.43
CA THR A 341 16.64 12.07 31.56
C THR A 341 17.35 12.12 30.21
N THR A 342 18.16 11.12 29.87
CA THR A 342 19.04 11.11 28.70
C THR A 342 18.43 10.31 27.56
N VAL A 343 18.54 10.77 26.30
CA VAL A 343 18.04 9.96 25.17
C VAL A 343 19.03 8.84 24.84
N VAL A 344 20.29 9.17 24.59
CA VAL A 344 21.35 8.18 24.30
C VAL A 344 22.52 8.36 25.25
N GLU A 345 22.92 7.27 25.88
CA GLU A 345 24.06 7.19 26.77
C GLU A 345 25.12 6.25 26.17
N ASP A 346 26.27 6.80 25.79
CA ASP A 346 27.28 6.10 25.00
C ASP A 346 28.61 5.92 25.76
N HIS A 347 28.78 4.70 26.27
CA HIS A 347 30.02 4.15 26.84
C HIS A 347 30.77 3.24 25.87
N SER A 348 30.41 3.24 24.59
CA SER A 348 31.08 2.42 23.59
C SER A 348 32.39 3.07 23.12
N SER A 349 33.31 2.25 22.63
CA SER A 349 34.57 2.69 22.01
C SER A 349 34.47 2.92 20.50
N LYS A 350 33.26 2.83 19.93
CA LYS A 350 33.00 2.95 18.49
C LYS A 350 32.34 4.28 18.15
N THR A 351 32.21 4.51 16.84
CA THR A 351 31.51 5.66 16.32
C THR A 351 30.03 5.35 16.17
N ILE A 352 29.18 6.18 16.76
CA ILE A 352 27.73 6.18 16.54
C ILE A 352 27.36 7.30 15.58
N THR A 353 26.33 7.10 14.76
CA THR A 353 26.00 7.99 13.63
C THR A 353 24.52 8.34 13.60
N PHE A 354 24.22 9.61 13.38
CA PHE A 354 22.87 10.14 13.19
C PHE A 354 22.77 10.89 11.85
N GLY A 355 21.82 10.48 10.99
CA GLY A 355 21.53 11.08 9.69
C GLY A 355 20.65 12.34 9.78
N SER A 356 20.37 12.93 8.62
CA SER A 356 19.61 14.20 8.46
C SER A 356 18.16 14.14 8.95
N ASP A 357 17.53 12.97 8.89
CA ASP A 357 16.10 12.82 9.16
C ASP A 357 15.78 12.29 10.55
N THR A 358 16.74 12.36 11.47
CA THR A 358 16.59 11.91 12.85
C THR A 358 15.89 12.95 13.73
N TYR A 359 15.17 12.50 14.75
CA TYR A 359 14.56 13.36 15.78
C TYR A 359 14.84 12.82 17.17
N LEU A 360 15.50 13.61 18.01
CA LEU A 360 15.78 13.26 19.40
C LEU A 360 15.22 14.32 20.34
N ARG A 361 14.50 13.90 21.38
CA ARG A 361 13.94 14.80 22.38
C ARG A 361 14.12 14.28 23.79
N THR A 362 14.56 15.16 24.69
CA THR A 362 14.46 14.96 26.13
C THR A 362 13.54 16.00 26.78
N GLY A 363 12.74 15.54 27.74
CA GLY A 363 11.79 16.35 28.50
C GLY A 363 10.40 16.45 27.87
N GLU A 364 9.46 16.94 28.67
CA GLU A 364 8.07 17.14 28.29
C GLU A 364 7.63 18.55 28.68
N ALA A 365 7.33 19.37 27.67
CA ALA A 365 6.98 20.77 27.85
C ALA A 365 5.87 20.98 28.90
N GLY A 366 6.21 21.63 30.00
CA GLY A 366 5.28 21.92 31.10
C GLY A 366 5.14 20.82 32.15
N TYR A 367 5.78 19.66 31.97
CA TYR A 367 5.66 18.51 32.85
C TYR A 367 7.00 18.05 33.42
N SER A 368 8.02 17.92 32.59
CA SER A 368 9.33 17.43 32.97
C SER A 368 10.44 18.14 32.23
N ASN A 369 11.59 18.18 32.89
CA ASN A 369 12.69 18.98 32.43
C ASN A 369 13.52 18.22 31.37
N GLY A 370 13.83 16.93 31.52
CA GLY A 370 14.73 16.25 30.59
C GLY A 370 16.20 16.67 30.80
N GLN A 371 17.17 15.77 30.65
CA GLN A 371 18.58 16.05 30.98
C GLN A 371 19.43 16.33 29.73
N TYR A 372 19.88 15.31 29.02
CA TYR A 372 20.72 15.44 27.83
C TYR A 372 20.10 14.70 26.64
N ILE A 373 20.41 15.13 25.41
CA ILE A 373 20.09 14.31 24.25
C ILE A 373 21.08 13.16 24.15
N ILE A 374 22.38 13.47 24.12
CA ILE A 374 23.42 12.45 24.05
C ILE A 374 24.46 12.72 25.13
N THR A 375 24.82 11.69 25.88
CA THR A 375 26.01 11.67 26.75
C THR A 375 27.04 10.69 26.19
N THR A 376 28.33 11.02 26.32
CA THR A 376 29.41 10.08 25.99
C THR A 376 30.66 10.30 26.84
N ASP A 377 31.29 9.22 27.30
CA ASP A 377 32.52 9.25 28.10
C ASP A 377 33.75 8.70 27.37
N THR A 378 33.54 7.85 26.36
CA THR A 378 34.59 7.15 25.62
C THR A 378 34.28 7.06 24.12
N GLY A 379 33.01 7.22 23.75
CA GLY A 379 32.50 7.07 22.40
C GLY A 379 32.70 8.26 21.49
N LYS A 380 32.42 8.03 20.20
CA LYS A 380 32.52 9.04 19.16
C LYS A 380 31.18 9.22 18.49
N VAL A 381 30.59 10.38 18.62
CA VAL A 381 29.26 10.67 18.06
C VAL A 381 29.42 11.51 16.80
N SER A 382 28.83 11.09 15.70
CA SER A 382 28.80 11.85 14.44
C SER A 382 27.36 12.17 14.05
N ILE A 383 27.02 13.47 14.03
CA ILE A 383 25.68 13.95 13.67
C ILE A 383 25.77 14.66 12.32
N ALA A 384 25.11 14.11 11.30
CA ALA A 384 25.05 14.72 9.96
C ALA A 384 23.90 15.74 9.81
N GLY A 385 22.89 15.65 10.67
CA GLY A 385 21.69 16.49 10.66
C GLY A 385 20.65 15.98 11.65
N GLY A 386 19.40 16.43 11.51
CA GLY A 386 18.29 16.05 12.38
C GLY A 386 17.83 17.16 13.31
N ILE A 387 16.86 16.85 14.18
CA ILE A 387 16.33 17.75 15.20
C ILE A 387 16.64 17.20 16.59
N TYR A 388 17.20 18.04 17.45
CA TYR A 388 17.64 17.69 18.81
C TYR A 388 17.04 18.69 19.81
N ARG A 389 16.18 18.19 20.71
CA ARG A 389 15.39 19.04 21.62
C ARG A 389 15.57 18.70 23.09
N THR A 390 16.18 19.59 23.85
CA THR A 390 16.15 19.58 25.32
C THR A 390 15.13 20.60 25.83
N ASP A 391 14.12 20.14 26.59
CA ASP A 391 13.08 20.99 27.17
C ASP A 391 13.53 21.77 28.44
N TRP A 392 14.55 21.31 29.18
CA TRP A 392 15.18 22.03 30.31
C TRP A 392 16.32 22.97 29.89
N ASN A 393 16.98 23.63 30.85
CA ASN A 393 18.15 24.49 30.69
C ASN A 393 19.48 23.72 30.63
N ALA A 394 19.45 22.39 30.72
CA ALA A 394 20.63 21.58 30.42
C ALA A 394 21.05 21.72 28.95
N GLY A 395 22.31 21.40 28.65
CA GLY A 395 22.83 21.38 27.28
C GLY A 395 22.19 20.27 26.43
N ASN A 396 22.34 20.34 25.10
CA ASN A 396 21.94 19.21 24.26
C ASN A 396 22.85 17.99 24.51
N PHE A 397 24.12 18.24 24.85
CA PHE A 397 25.17 17.24 24.88
C PHE A 397 25.97 17.31 26.17
N TYR A 398 26.46 16.15 26.61
CA TYR A 398 27.43 16.05 27.69
C TYR A 398 28.56 15.11 27.28
N THR A 399 29.80 15.59 27.38
CA THR A 399 31.00 14.80 27.09
C THR A 399 31.88 14.74 28.33
N SER A 400 32.45 13.58 28.58
CA SER A 400 33.47 13.37 29.63
C SER A 400 34.54 12.40 29.12
N GLY A 401 35.59 12.17 29.92
CA GLY A 401 36.63 11.20 29.59
C GLY A 401 37.31 11.46 28.24
N THR A 402 37.29 10.46 27.35
CA THR A 402 37.82 10.53 25.99
C THR A 402 36.72 10.62 24.92
N GLY A 403 35.47 10.79 25.34
CA GLY A 403 34.31 10.89 24.46
C GLY A 403 34.35 12.16 23.61
N SER A 404 33.75 12.13 22.42
CA SER A 404 33.70 13.29 21.51
C SER A 404 32.46 13.31 20.65
N ILE A 405 32.01 14.51 20.27
CA ILE A 405 30.84 14.74 19.42
C ILE A 405 31.23 15.65 18.25
N GLY A 406 31.01 15.17 17.04
CA GLY A 406 31.17 15.92 15.80
C GLY A 406 29.82 16.27 15.18
N LEU A 407 29.59 17.56 14.93
CA LEU A 407 28.33 18.08 14.39
C LEU A 407 28.53 18.59 12.96
N PHE A 408 27.88 17.98 11.97
CA PHE A 408 28.02 18.32 10.55
C PHE A 408 26.72 18.88 9.94
N GLY A 409 25.79 19.31 10.79
CA GLY A 409 24.51 19.91 10.42
C GLY A 409 23.43 19.60 11.47
N GLY A 410 22.29 20.28 11.40
CA GLY A 410 21.11 19.95 12.20
C GLY A 410 20.47 21.14 12.92
N TYR A 411 19.40 20.86 13.65
CA TYR A 411 18.61 21.84 14.40
C TYR A 411 18.63 21.50 15.88
N TYR A 412 19.08 22.43 16.70
CA TYR A 412 19.30 22.23 18.13
C TYR A 412 18.48 23.21 18.96
N LYS A 413 17.72 22.71 19.94
CA LYS A 413 16.87 23.58 20.75
C LYS A 413 17.69 24.53 21.62
N LYS A 414 18.87 24.08 22.04
CA LYS A 414 19.88 24.88 22.74
C LYS A 414 21.00 25.30 21.81
N GLU A 415 21.61 26.42 22.17
CA GLU A 415 22.81 26.92 21.53
C GLU A 415 23.90 25.85 21.56
N VAL A 416 24.51 25.63 20.41
CA VAL A 416 25.67 24.74 20.26
C VAL A 416 26.91 25.52 20.65
N SER A 417 27.70 24.95 21.55
CA SER A 417 28.95 25.55 22.01
C SER A 417 29.95 25.65 20.85
N GLU A 418 30.73 26.74 20.82
CA GLU A 418 31.64 27.05 19.70
C GLU A 418 32.70 25.97 19.45
N ASP A 419 33.13 25.26 20.49
CA ASP A 419 34.08 24.14 20.42
C ASP A 419 33.52 22.90 19.69
N LEU A 420 32.19 22.78 19.59
CA LEU A 420 31.52 21.70 18.86
C LEU A 420 31.18 22.07 17.40
N ILE A 421 31.36 23.33 17.01
CA ILE A 421 31.08 23.83 15.66
C ILE A 421 32.32 23.60 14.77
N PRO A 422 32.25 22.73 13.73
CA PRO A 422 33.40 22.52 12.88
C PRO A 422 33.73 23.73 12.01
N ALA A 423 35.00 23.82 11.59
CA ALA A 423 35.42 24.81 10.62
C ALA A 423 34.57 24.74 9.33
N GLY A 424 34.09 25.90 8.88
CA GLY A 424 33.24 26.01 7.70
C GLY A 424 31.74 25.84 7.96
N TYR A 425 31.32 25.72 9.23
CA TYR A 425 29.92 25.78 9.64
C TYR A 425 29.63 27.07 10.42
N VAL A 426 28.38 27.52 10.35
CA VAL A 426 27.86 28.64 11.15
C VAL A 426 26.58 28.23 11.85
N GLN A 427 26.34 28.84 13.01
CA GLN A 427 25.09 28.69 13.73
C GLN A 427 24.17 29.86 13.42
N THR A 428 22.95 29.58 12.95
CA THR A 428 21.90 30.57 12.69
C THR A 428 20.65 30.27 13.52
N ARG A 429 19.70 31.22 13.50
CA ARG A 429 18.44 31.15 14.22
C ARG A 429 17.31 30.83 13.23
N LYS A 430 16.67 29.64 13.34
CA LYS A 430 15.55 29.24 12.45
C LYS A 430 14.32 28.75 13.22
N TRP A 431 13.15 28.97 12.64
CA TRP A 431 11.87 28.44 13.13
C TRP A 431 11.58 27.13 12.40
N ILE A 432 11.25 26.07 13.15
CA ILE A 432 10.86 24.78 12.59
C ILE A 432 9.53 24.32 13.20
N VAL A 433 8.72 23.62 12.42
CA VAL A 433 7.52 22.93 12.92
C VAL A 433 7.96 21.62 13.53
N GLU A 434 7.66 21.45 14.81
CA GLU A 434 8.25 20.38 15.59
C GLU A 434 7.34 19.15 15.77
N ASP A 435 6.03 19.37 15.72
CA ASP A 435 5.02 18.34 15.92
C ASP A 435 3.85 18.56 14.95
N ASN A 436 3.58 17.54 14.15
CA ASN A 436 2.52 17.53 13.13
C ASN A 436 1.13 17.68 13.76
N TRP A 437 0.93 17.25 15.01
CA TRP A 437 -0.40 17.29 15.63
C TRP A 437 -0.78 18.70 16.09
N THR A 438 0.16 19.43 16.68
CA THR A 438 -0.05 20.78 17.20
C THR A 438 0.30 21.87 16.19
N GLY A 439 1.11 21.56 15.18
CA GLY A 439 1.67 22.50 14.22
C GLY A 439 2.55 23.57 14.86
N SER A 440 3.00 23.35 16.10
CA SER A 440 3.69 24.38 16.87
C SER A 440 5.07 24.65 16.30
N GLU A 441 5.28 25.90 15.90
CA GLU A 441 6.61 26.38 15.55
C GLU A 441 7.42 26.64 16.80
N VAL A 442 8.64 26.13 16.75
CA VAL A 442 9.57 26.26 17.84
C VAL A 442 10.89 26.75 17.25
N TYR A 443 11.51 27.68 17.97
CA TYR A 443 12.78 28.26 17.61
C TYR A 443 13.94 27.28 17.90
N PHE A 444 14.85 27.10 16.94
CA PHE A 444 16.06 26.28 17.02
C PHE A 444 17.31 27.03 16.51
N TYR A 445 18.47 26.60 16.99
CA TYR A 445 19.76 26.92 16.46
C TYR A 445 20.08 25.94 15.32
N ALA A 446 20.19 26.45 14.10
CA ALA A 446 20.52 25.65 12.93
C ALA A 446 22.03 25.71 12.70
N LEU A 447 22.67 24.55 12.52
CA LEU A 447 24.08 24.46 12.13
C LEU A 447 24.15 24.17 10.63
N GLU A 448 24.74 25.09 9.87
CA GLU A 448 24.72 25.08 8.40
C GLU A 448 26.09 25.38 7.83
N LYS A 449 26.37 24.91 6.62
CA LYS A 449 27.67 25.18 5.98
C LYS A 449 27.74 26.65 5.59
N ALA A 450 28.86 27.32 5.85
CA ALA A 450 29.04 28.75 5.67
C ALA A 450 28.79 29.25 4.22
N THR A 451 28.87 28.38 3.22
CA THR A 451 28.56 28.68 1.81
C THR A 451 27.07 28.67 1.46
N GLU A 452 26.21 28.15 2.34
CA GLU A 452 24.74 28.09 2.16
C GLU A 452 24.02 29.27 2.84
N VAL A 453 24.77 30.20 3.43
CA VAL A 453 24.25 31.35 4.14
C VAL A 453 24.17 32.53 3.16
N THR A 454 22.98 32.89 2.72
CA THR A 454 22.76 34.23 2.17
C THR A 454 23.05 35.26 3.28
N PRO A 455 23.86 36.30 3.02
CA PRO A 455 24.39 37.15 4.07
C PRO A 455 23.26 37.93 4.74
N THR A 456 22.89 37.52 5.95
CA THR A 456 22.21 38.42 6.88
C THR A 456 23.29 39.08 7.72
N THR A 457 23.26 40.41 7.76
CA THR A 457 24.24 41.32 8.37
C THR A 457 24.78 40.85 9.73
N ALA A 458 26.10 41.01 9.87
CA ALA A 458 26.95 40.65 11.01
C ALA A 458 26.48 41.21 12.38
N PRO A 459 26.98 40.66 13.51
CA PRO A 459 26.34 40.73 14.81
C PRO A 459 26.67 42.02 15.55
N THR A 460 25.63 42.73 16.01
CA THR A 460 25.77 43.78 17.02
C THR A 460 25.47 43.18 18.39
N THR A 461 26.47 43.19 19.27
CA THR A 461 26.35 42.88 20.70
C THR A 461 25.29 43.77 21.36
N VAL A 462 24.12 43.23 21.72
CA VAL A 462 23.12 43.89 22.58
C VAL A 462 22.39 42.84 23.45
N PRO A 463 22.03 43.15 24.72
CA PRO A 463 21.80 42.19 25.80
C PRO A 463 20.51 41.37 25.67
N THR A 464 20.50 40.28 26.44
CA THR A 464 19.35 39.44 26.81
C THR A 464 18.08 40.24 27.09
N THR A 465 17.23 40.41 26.08
CA THR A 465 15.78 40.58 26.27
C THR A 465 15.08 39.35 25.71
N LYS A 466 14.32 38.68 26.59
CA LYS A 466 13.41 37.58 26.29
C LYS A 466 12.64 37.85 24.99
N PRO A 467 12.57 36.91 24.02
CA PRO A 467 11.97 37.20 22.73
C PRO A 467 10.48 37.49 22.90
N THR A 468 10.08 38.68 22.48
CA THR A 468 8.70 39.04 22.19
C THR A 468 8.19 38.13 21.08
N SER A 469 6.97 37.62 21.23
CA SER A 469 6.28 36.75 20.27
C SER A 469 6.37 37.33 18.85
N GLY A 470 7.09 36.63 17.95
CA GLY A 470 7.06 36.90 16.51
C GLY A 470 5.65 36.70 15.94
N PRO A 471 5.37 37.19 14.71
CA PRO A 471 4.10 36.97 14.05
C PRO A 471 3.83 35.46 14.04
N VAL A 472 2.65 35.06 14.51
CA VAL A 472 2.21 33.66 14.57
C VAL A 472 2.12 33.17 13.13
N SER A 473 3.21 32.63 12.60
CA SER A 473 3.19 32.06 11.27
C SER A 473 2.34 30.79 11.33
N ASP A 474 1.45 30.61 10.35
CA ASP A 474 0.40 29.62 10.45
C ASP A 474 0.99 28.22 10.69
N LYS A 475 0.50 27.59 11.76
CA LYS A 475 0.96 26.30 12.28
C LYS A 475 0.74 25.12 11.33
N PHE A 476 -0.17 25.29 10.37
CA PHE A 476 -0.60 24.27 9.42
C PHE A 476 -0.54 24.84 8.01
N GLY A 477 -0.20 23.99 7.03
CA GLY A 477 -0.66 24.23 5.66
C GLY A 477 -2.17 23.98 5.59
N THR A 478 -2.87 24.69 4.72
CA THR A 478 -4.32 24.50 4.55
C THR A 478 -4.63 23.99 3.15
N VAL A 479 -5.27 22.83 3.05
CA VAL A 479 -6.00 22.40 1.85
C VAL A 479 -7.19 23.33 1.69
N TYR A 480 -6.98 24.40 0.94
CA TYR A 480 -7.93 25.50 0.85
C TYR A 480 -9.09 25.17 -0.07
N SER A 481 -8.81 24.49 -1.17
CA SER A 481 -9.81 24.06 -2.12
C SER A 481 -9.31 22.88 -2.95
N THR A 482 -10.25 22.10 -3.47
CA THR A 482 -10.02 21.10 -4.50
C THR A 482 -11.00 21.33 -5.65
N ASN A 483 -10.56 21.06 -6.88
CA ASN A 483 -11.46 20.98 -8.02
C ASN A 483 -10.98 19.91 -9.00
N LEU A 484 -11.81 19.62 -10.01
CA LEU A 484 -11.54 18.57 -10.98
C LEU A 484 -11.17 19.15 -12.34
N SER A 485 -10.20 18.52 -12.99
CA SER A 485 -9.84 18.74 -14.39
C SER A 485 -10.30 17.54 -15.22
N LEU A 486 -11.09 17.79 -16.28
CA LEU A 486 -11.74 16.75 -17.09
C LEU A 486 -11.18 16.69 -18.52
N LYS A 487 -9.85 16.67 -18.64
CA LYS A 487 -9.12 16.69 -19.93
C LYS A 487 -8.72 15.29 -20.41
N GLY A 488 -9.67 14.34 -20.39
CA GLY A 488 -9.48 12.94 -20.81
C GLY A 488 -8.97 11.98 -19.73
N LYS A 489 -8.34 12.51 -18.68
CA LYS A 489 -8.19 11.88 -17.35
C LYS A 489 -8.95 12.69 -16.32
N VAL A 490 -9.24 12.07 -15.17
CA VAL A 490 -9.80 12.78 -14.02
C VAL A 490 -8.64 13.35 -13.20
N GLY A 491 -8.37 14.63 -13.39
CA GLY A 491 -7.38 15.35 -12.60
C GLY A 491 -8.01 15.88 -11.32
N LEU A 492 -7.37 15.63 -10.18
CA LEU A 492 -7.64 16.31 -8.91
C LEU A 492 -6.64 17.45 -8.76
N ASN A 493 -7.12 18.69 -8.83
CA ASN A 493 -6.34 19.87 -8.52
C ASN A 493 -6.51 20.20 -7.04
N ILE A 494 -5.40 20.44 -6.36
CA ILE A 494 -5.32 20.74 -4.94
C ILE A 494 -4.69 22.12 -4.79
N TYR A 495 -5.39 23.02 -4.10
CA TYR A 495 -4.91 24.37 -3.82
C TYR A 495 -4.56 24.48 -2.35
N LEU A 496 -3.28 24.73 -2.07
CA LEU A 496 -2.73 24.78 -0.74
C LEU A 496 -2.38 26.21 -0.37
N ASN A 497 -2.91 26.69 0.75
CA ASN A 497 -2.36 27.85 1.43
C ASN A 497 -1.21 27.38 2.33
N LEU A 498 0.02 27.69 1.95
CA LEU A 498 1.19 27.29 2.71
C LEU A 498 1.75 28.50 3.48
N PRO A 499 2.31 28.29 4.68
CA PRO A 499 2.96 29.37 5.41
C PRO A 499 4.13 29.96 4.62
N GLU A 500 4.38 31.26 4.76
CA GLU A 500 5.43 32.00 4.03
C GLU A 500 6.81 31.33 4.13
N ARG A 501 7.14 30.74 5.29
CA ARG A 501 8.40 29.99 5.48
C ARG A 501 8.57 28.80 4.52
N ILE A 502 7.47 28.17 4.12
CA ILE A 502 7.47 27.02 3.20
C ILE A 502 7.50 27.51 1.75
N LEU A 503 6.82 28.62 1.47
CA LEU A 503 6.87 29.27 0.16
C LEU A 503 8.28 29.79 -0.17
N ASN A 504 9.01 30.26 0.84
CA ASN A 504 10.38 30.77 0.71
C ASN A 504 11.46 29.68 0.87
N ASP A 505 11.08 28.43 1.11
CA ASP A 505 12.03 27.30 1.25
C ASP A 505 12.26 26.66 -0.12
N GLU A 506 13.43 26.93 -0.72
CA GLU A 506 13.80 26.43 -2.05
C GLU A 506 13.86 24.89 -2.14
N ALA A 507 14.04 24.21 -1.01
CA ALA A 507 14.12 22.76 -0.91
C ALA A 507 12.80 22.11 -0.47
N ALA A 508 11.75 22.89 -0.18
CA ALA A 508 10.45 22.35 0.19
C ALA A 508 9.78 21.61 -0.98
N THR A 509 9.15 20.48 -0.66
CA THR A 509 8.46 19.63 -1.64
C THR A 509 7.04 19.27 -1.19
N ILE A 510 6.22 18.87 -2.15
CA ILE A 510 4.92 18.24 -1.94
C ILE A 510 5.01 16.84 -2.50
N THR A 511 4.62 15.84 -1.70
CA THR A 511 4.52 14.46 -2.16
C THR A 511 3.06 14.05 -2.24
N ILE A 512 2.69 13.45 -3.36
CA ILE A 512 1.38 12.83 -3.56
C ILE A 512 1.60 11.33 -3.75
N THR A 513 1.03 10.53 -2.86
CA THR A 513 1.11 9.07 -2.91
C THR A 513 -0.27 8.48 -3.20
N ARG A 514 -0.33 7.57 -4.18
CA ARG A 514 -1.54 6.84 -4.58
C ARG A 514 -1.14 5.51 -5.22
N ASN A 515 -1.87 4.43 -4.93
CA ASN A 515 -1.63 3.10 -5.51
C ASN A 515 -0.15 2.63 -5.44
N GLY A 516 0.49 2.86 -4.30
CA GLY A 516 1.90 2.53 -4.06
C GLY A 516 2.92 3.37 -4.86
N LYS A 517 2.46 4.37 -5.62
CA LYS A 517 3.30 5.29 -6.39
C LYS A 517 3.34 6.65 -5.72
N THR A 518 4.54 7.21 -5.60
CA THR A 518 4.76 8.56 -5.06
C THR A 518 5.26 9.50 -6.16
N GLU A 519 4.63 10.66 -6.26
CA GLU A 519 5.04 11.79 -7.11
C GLU A 519 5.50 12.94 -6.22
N THR A 520 6.62 13.58 -6.56
CA THR A 520 7.22 14.66 -5.77
C THR A 520 7.31 15.93 -6.61
N PHE A 521 6.86 17.04 -6.05
CA PHE A 521 6.83 18.35 -6.68
C PHE A 521 7.59 19.35 -5.80
N LYS A 522 8.51 20.14 -6.36
CA LYS A 522 9.12 21.23 -5.58
C LYS A 522 8.16 22.39 -5.46
N VAL A 523 8.01 22.93 -4.25
CA VAL A 523 7.09 24.05 -3.98
C VAL A 523 7.45 25.27 -4.83
N SER A 524 8.74 25.54 -5.00
CA SER A 524 9.27 26.67 -5.79
C SER A 524 9.02 26.56 -7.29
N GLU A 525 8.70 25.38 -7.82
CA GLU A 525 8.44 25.13 -9.24
C GLU A 525 6.93 25.11 -9.57
N LEU A 526 6.07 25.19 -8.56
CA LEU A 526 4.62 25.14 -8.74
C LEU A 526 4.02 26.51 -9.04
N GLU A 527 2.90 26.50 -9.76
CA GLU A 527 2.12 27.72 -9.98
C GLU A 527 1.57 28.24 -8.63
N ALA A 528 1.86 29.51 -8.35
CA ALA A 528 1.36 30.24 -7.20
C ALA A 528 0.52 31.44 -7.64
N PHE A 529 -0.57 31.71 -6.92
CA PHE A 529 -1.44 32.84 -7.22
C PHE A 529 -2.07 33.43 -5.97
N GLU A 530 -2.42 34.71 -6.04
CA GLU A 530 -3.02 35.46 -4.94
C GLU A 530 -4.54 35.32 -4.94
N ALA A 531 -5.11 34.87 -3.81
CA ALA A 531 -6.55 34.78 -3.59
C ALA A 531 -6.91 35.29 -2.19
N LYS A 532 -7.71 36.37 -2.11
CA LYS A 532 -8.18 36.96 -0.84
C LYS A 532 -7.05 37.25 0.17
N ASN A 533 -5.94 37.84 -0.30
CA ASN A 533 -4.72 38.14 0.47
C ASN A 533 -3.97 36.90 1.00
N MET A 534 -4.05 35.78 0.26
CA MET A 534 -3.35 34.54 0.57
C MET A 534 -2.68 34.05 -0.70
N THR A 535 -1.43 33.59 -0.60
CA THR A 535 -0.73 32.91 -1.68
C THR A 535 -1.12 31.44 -1.70
N LEU A 536 -1.78 31.00 -2.78
CA LEU A 536 -2.14 29.60 -2.98
C LEU A 536 -1.19 28.95 -3.98
N VAL A 537 -0.69 27.77 -3.65
CA VAL A 537 0.09 26.91 -4.53
C VAL A 537 -0.82 25.81 -5.07
N SER A 538 -0.78 25.55 -6.37
CA SER A 538 -1.57 24.48 -6.99
C SER A 538 -0.72 23.28 -7.38
N VAL A 539 -1.23 22.08 -7.07
CA VAL A 539 -0.68 20.81 -7.54
C VAL A 539 -1.80 19.92 -8.08
N THR A 540 -1.52 19.19 -9.16
CA THR A 540 -2.51 18.32 -9.82
C THR A 540 -2.01 16.88 -9.85
N THR A 541 -2.89 15.94 -9.50
CA THR A 541 -2.67 14.51 -9.74
C THR A 541 -3.80 13.93 -10.58
N TYR A 542 -3.54 12.86 -11.33
CA TYR A 542 -4.51 12.28 -12.27
C TYR A 542 -4.80 10.82 -11.95
N VAL A 543 -6.08 10.47 -11.88
CA VAL A 543 -6.54 9.09 -11.69
C VAL A 543 -7.33 8.62 -12.90
N THR A 544 -7.34 7.30 -13.12
CA THR A 544 -8.29 6.64 -14.02
C THR A 544 -9.65 6.50 -13.33
N ALA A 545 -10.71 6.17 -14.10
CA ALA A 545 -12.06 6.10 -13.55
C ALA A 545 -12.19 5.06 -12.42
N LYS A 546 -11.53 3.90 -12.56
CA LYS A 546 -11.54 2.84 -11.54
C LYS A 546 -10.81 3.24 -10.25
N GLU A 547 -9.87 4.18 -10.33
CA GLU A 547 -9.03 4.63 -9.21
C GLU A 547 -9.64 5.83 -8.46
N MET A 548 -10.84 6.29 -8.83
CA MET A 548 -11.44 7.50 -8.24
C MET A 548 -11.74 7.38 -6.75
N SER A 549 -11.93 6.15 -6.26
CA SER A 549 -12.11 5.84 -4.83
C SER A 549 -10.81 5.70 -4.06
N ASP A 550 -9.67 5.58 -4.75
CA ASP A 550 -8.40 5.25 -4.11
C ASP A 550 -7.92 6.40 -3.24
N ASP A 551 -7.23 6.03 -2.15
CA ASP A 551 -6.64 7.00 -1.25
C ASP A 551 -5.50 7.76 -1.93
N ILE A 552 -5.59 9.08 -1.83
CA ILE A 552 -4.60 10.04 -2.29
C ILE A 552 -4.05 10.72 -1.04
N ALA A 553 -2.82 10.37 -0.69
CA ALA A 553 -2.11 10.93 0.45
C ALA A 553 -1.27 12.14 0.03
N ILE A 554 -1.48 13.28 0.69
CA ILE A 554 -0.77 14.53 0.41
C ILE A 554 0.08 14.90 1.62
N LYS A 555 1.40 15.05 1.43
CA LYS A 555 2.33 15.59 2.42
C LYS A 555 3.07 16.79 1.87
N VAL A 556 3.37 17.75 2.72
CA VAL A 556 4.26 18.88 2.42
C VAL A 556 5.51 18.69 3.26
N ILE A 557 6.68 18.60 2.64
CA ILE A 557 7.95 18.28 3.28
C ILE A 557 8.84 19.52 3.18
N PRO A 558 9.11 20.23 4.29
CA PRO A 558 10.09 21.32 4.30
C PRO A 558 11.48 20.81 3.92
N GLY A 559 12.34 21.67 3.38
CA GLY A 559 13.75 21.36 3.09
C GLY A 559 14.55 20.94 4.33
N THR A 560 14.08 21.33 5.52
CA THR A 560 14.63 20.93 6.82
C THR A 560 14.28 19.49 7.24
N GLY A 561 13.52 18.77 6.40
CA GLY A 561 12.96 17.45 6.70
C GLY A 561 11.75 17.49 7.65
N GLY A 562 11.04 16.37 7.73
CA GLY A 562 9.74 16.25 8.41
C GLY A 562 8.55 16.58 7.49
N SER A 563 7.33 16.57 8.02
CA SER A 563 6.12 16.93 7.27
C SER A 563 5.48 18.17 7.89
N LEU A 564 5.15 19.18 7.10
CA LEU A 564 4.22 20.21 7.53
C LEU A 564 2.82 19.57 7.66
N PRO A 565 2.16 19.67 8.82
CA PRO A 565 0.79 19.17 8.94
C PRO A 565 -0.16 20.04 8.13
N LEU A 566 -1.11 19.35 7.49
CA LEU A 566 -2.16 19.98 6.71
C LEU A 566 -3.48 19.96 7.48
N LYS A 567 -4.34 20.93 7.20
CA LYS A 567 -5.75 20.90 7.57
C LYS A 567 -6.61 21.32 6.39
N ASP A 568 -7.86 20.92 6.32
CA ASP A 568 -8.80 21.52 5.38
C ASP A 568 -9.54 22.71 6.01
N THR A 569 -10.37 23.37 5.20
CA THR A 569 -11.20 24.51 5.64
C THR A 569 -12.30 24.11 6.64
N ALA A 570 -12.61 22.82 6.78
CA ALA A 570 -13.51 22.30 7.80
C ALA A 570 -12.78 21.99 9.13
N GLY A 571 -11.44 22.09 9.14
CA GLY A 571 -10.60 21.82 10.29
C GLY A 571 -10.15 20.37 10.44
N ASN A 572 -10.44 19.50 9.46
CA ASN A 572 -9.92 18.13 9.46
C ASN A 572 -8.43 18.17 9.21
N LYS A 573 -7.64 17.48 10.04
CA LYS A 573 -6.18 17.52 10.02
C LYS A 573 -5.59 16.28 9.38
N SER A 574 -4.44 16.43 8.75
CA SER A 574 -3.58 15.34 8.30
C SER A 574 -3.17 14.45 9.46
N ARG A 575 -3.05 13.16 9.19
CA ARG A 575 -2.43 12.18 10.09
C ARG A 575 -0.99 11.92 9.64
N LYS A 576 -0.30 10.97 10.28
CA LYS A 576 1.06 10.54 9.94
C LYS A 576 1.26 10.23 8.44
N GLU A 577 0.26 9.63 7.82
CA GLU A 577 0.26 9.29 6.39
C GLU A 577 0.05 10.49 5.45
N GLY A 578 -0.28 11.66 6.00
CA GLY A 578 -0.60 12.88 5.26
C GLY A 578 -2.08 13.27 5.37
N TYR A 579 -2.48 14.23 4.56
CA TYR A 579 -3.90 14.53 4.34
C TYR A 579 -4.45 13.54 3.30
N ILE A 580 -5.33 12.65 3.74
CA ILE A 580 -5.92 11.61 2.90
C ILE A 580 -7.22 12.12 2.29
N THR A 581 -7.35 12.00 0.97
CA THR A 581 -8.56 12.31 0.22
C THR A 581 -8.72 11.38 -0.97
N SER A 582 -9.80 11.50 -1.72
CA SER A 582 -9.99 10.78 -3.00
C SER A 582 -10.89 11.60 -3.91
N VAL A 583 -10.91 11.29 -5.22
CA VAL A 583 -11.85 11.95 -6.13
C VAL A 583 -13.29 11.67 -5.72
N ALA A 584 -13.60 10.46 -5.28
CA ALA A 584 -14.92 10.09 -4.76
C ALA A 584 -15.33 10.93 -3.54
N THR A 585 -14.40 11.17 -2.60
CA THR A 585 -14.62 12.04 -1.45
C THR A 585 -14.93 13.48 -1.87
N VAL A 586 -14.14 14.00 -2.82
CA VAL A 586 -14.35 15.35 -3.37
C VAL A 586 -15.71 15.46 -4.07
N LEU A 587 -16.07 14.50 -4.93
CA LEU A 587 -17.36 14.46 -5.60
C LEU A 587 -18.54 14.42 -4.61
N LYS A 588 -18.43 13.61 -3.56
CA LYS A 588 -19.44 13.53 -2.49
C LYS A 588 -19.64 14.88 -1.80
N SER A 589 -18.58 15.64 -1.60
CA SER A 589 -18.66 16.99 -0.99
C SER A 589 -19.26 18.06 -1.91
N LEU A 590 -19.20 17.86 -3.23
CA LEU A 590 -19.59 18.87 -4.22
C LEU A 590 -20.97 18.62 -4.85
N LYS A 591 -21.41 17.36 -4.99
CA LYS A 591 -22.64 17.02 -5.74
C LYS A 591 -23.93 17.56 -5.11
N ASP A 592 -23.95 17.71 -3.78
CA ASP A 592 -25.13 18.20 -3.04
C ASP A 592 -24.91 19.62 -2.45
N ASN A 593 -23.81 20.28 -2.83
CA ASN A 593 -23.48 21.59 -2.29
C ASN A 593 -24.30 22.69 -2.98
N PRO A 594 -25.14 23.46 -2.26
CA PRO A 594 -26.02 24.47 -2.86
C PRO A 594 -25.24 25.65 -3.48
N LYS A 595 -23.94 25.80 -3.18
CA LYS A 595 -23.07 26.80 -3.79
C LYS A 595 -22.49 26.36 -5.14
N VAL A 596 -22.62 25.08 -5.49
CA VAL A 596 -22.17 24.53 -6.78
C VAL A 596 -23.33 24.65 -7.78
N ALA A 597 -23.04 25.13 -8.99
CA ALA A 597 -24.03 25.29 -10.05
C ALA A 597 -24.71 23.96 -10.41
N LYS A 598 -26.00 23.99 -10.76
CA LYS A 598 -26.81 22.76 -10.90
C LYS A 598 -26.30 21.83 -12.01
N ASN A 599 -25.88 22.40 -13.14
CA ASN A 599 -25.23 21.67 -14.24
C ASN A 599 -23.94 20.97 -13.78
N LEU A 600 -23.15 21.61 -12.93
CA LEU A 600 -21.92 21.05 -12.37
C LEU A 600 -22.20 19.94 -11.34
N GLN A 601 -23.25 20.08 -10.53
CA GLN A 601 -23.74 19.00 -9.66
C GLN A 601 -24.13 17.76 -10.48
N THR A 602 -24.88 17.95 -11.57
CA THR A 602 -25.27 16.86 -12.48
C THR A 602 -24.04 16.18 -13.09
N LEU A 603 -23.04 16.94 -13.53
CA LEU A 603 -21.78 16.42 -14.03
C LEU A 603 -21.03 15.60 -12.97
N TYR A 604 -20.94 16.09 -11.74
CA TYR A 604 -20.27 15.38 -10.64
C TYR A 604 -20.99 14.09 -10.25
N SER A 605 -22.33 14.08 -10.23
CA SER A 605 -23.10 12.87 -10.00
C SER A 605 -22.84 11.82 -11.09
N ALA A 606 -22.90 12.23 -12.37
CA ALA A 606 -22.65 11.31 -13.48
C ALA A 606 -21.20 10.77 -13.50
N LEU A 607 -20.23 11.61 -13.15
CA LEU A 607 -18.83 11.20 -13.00
C LEU A 607 -18.64 10.20 -11.85
N GLY A 608 -19.30 10.42 -10.71
CA GLY A 608 -19.28 9.48 -9.58
C GLY A 608 -19.82 8.10 -9.97
N THR A 609 -21.00 8.06 -10.60
CA THR A 609 -21.59 6.81 -11.12
C THR A 609 -20.68 6.12 -12.14
N TYR A 610 -20.05 6.86 -13.05
CA TYR A 610 -19.09 6.31 -14.00
C TYR A 610 -17.87 5.68 -13.28
N GLY A 611 -17.34 6.32 -12.24
CA GLY A 611 -16.27 5.75 -11.40
C GLY A 611 -16.68 4.45 -10.70
N GLU A 612 -17.86 4.41 -10.08
CA GLU A 612 -18.37 3.22 -9.39
C GLU A 612 -18.53 2.02 -10.34
N TYR A 613 -19.10 2.23 -11.53
CA TYR A 613 -19.20 1.17 -12.55
C TYR A 613 -17.84 0.79 -13.15
N ALA A 614 -16.87 1.71 -13.19
CA ALA A 614 -15.51 1.38 -13.60
C ALA A 614 -14.82 0.48 -12.57
N GLN A 615 -14.97 0.75 -11.27
CA GLN A 615 -14.49 -0.14 -10.20
C GLN A 615 -15.05 -1.55 -10.36
N LEU A 616 -16.37 -1.68 -10.58
CA LEU A 616 -17.05 -2.97 -10.75
C LEU A 616 -16.58 -3.73 -12.00
N TYR A 617 -16.40 -3.05 -13.13
CA TYR A 617 -15.95 -3.70 -14.37
C TYR A 617 -14.48 -4.17 -14.29
N PHE A 618 -13.60 -3.32 -13.74
CA PHE A 618 -12.18 -3.61 -13.62
C PHE A 618 -11.80 -4.43 -12.37
N LYS A 619 -12.77 -4.73 -11.50
CA LYS A 619 -12.56 -5.42 -10.21
C LYS A 619 -11.50 -4.73 -9.34
N HIS A 620 -11.51 -3.39 -9.37
CA HIS A 620 -10.55 -2.56 -8.65
C HIS A 620 -11.25 -1.89 -7.48
N ASN A 621 -10.88 -2.24 -6.25
CA ASN A 621 -11.54 -1.75 -5.02
C ASN A 621 -13.07 -1.82 -5.12
N SER A 622 -13.59 -2.93 -5.66
CA SER A 622 -15.01 -3.12 -5.99
C SER A 622 -15.86 -3.68 -4.86
N ASP A 623 -15.23 -4.15 -3.78
CA ASP A 623 -15.93 -4.81 -2.69
C ASP A 623 -16.87 -3.83 -1.97
N GLY A 624 -18.14 -4.21 -1.86
CA GLY A 624 -19.18 -3.37 -1.26
C GLY A 624 -19.59 -2.15 -2.10
N VAL A 625 -19.09 -1.98 -3.32
CA VAL A 625 -19.51 -0.90 -4.22
C VAL A 625 -20.92 -1.18 -4.74
N VAL A 626 -21.86 -0.29 -4.40
CA VAL A 626 -23.25 -0.35 -4.86
C VAL A 626 -23.62 1.02 -5.47
N PRO A 627 -23.59 1.15 -6.81
CA PRO A 627 -23.94 2.41 -7.47
C PRO A 627 -25.38 2.82 -7.14
N ALA A 628 -25.57 4.09 -6.77
CA ALA A 628 -26.89 4.61 -6.43
C ALA A 628 -27.81 4.76 -7.67
N ASP A 629 -27.22 5.07 -8.82
CA ASP A 629 -27.92 5.17 -10.10
C ASP A 629 -27.85 3.82 -10.83
N THR A 630 -29.01 3.20 -11.04
CA THR A 630 -29.14 1.88 -11.68
C THR A 630 -29.11 1.94 -13.21
N LEU A 631 -28.97 3.13 -13.80
CA LEU A 631 -28.90 3.37 -15.26
C LEU A 631 -30.14 2.94 -16.04
N THR A 632 -31.27 2.72 -15.37
CA THR A 632 -32.53 2.22 -15.96
C THR A 632 -33.18 3.21 -16.94
N ASP A 633 -32.87 4.50 -16.80
CA ASP A 633 -33.27 5.58 -17.70
C ASP A 633 -32.44 5.64 -18.99
N VAL A 634 -31.31 4.93 -19.07
CA VAL A 634 -30.48 4.84 -20.29
C VAL A 634 -30.93 3.64 -21.14
N SER A 635 -31.79 3.94 -22.11
CA SER A 635 -32.25 2.96 -23.11
C SER A 635 -31.13 2.55 -24.06
N ASP A 636 -31.04 1.27 -24.40
CA ASP A 636 -30.10 0.75 -25.40
C ASP A 636 -30.28 1.41 -26.78
N ASN A 637 -31.49 1.89 -27.09
CA ASN A 637 -31.76 2.62 -28.33
C ASN A 637 -31.05 3.98 -28.40
N ALA A 638 -30.61 4.55 -27.28
CA ALA A 638 -29.84 5.79 -27.27
C ALA A 638 -28.52 5.66 -28.03
N PHE A 639 -27.97 4.44 -28.11
CA PHE A 639 -26.68 4.18 -28.76
C PHE A 639 -26.75 4.05 -30.28
N LYS A 640 -27.93 3.72 -30.84
CA LYS A 640 -28.13 3.53 -32.28
C LYS A 640 -27.78 4.76 -33.12
N ALA A 641 -27.81 5.95 -32.51
CA ALA A 641 -27.39 7.19 -33.15
C ALA A 641 -25.89 7.25 -33.46
N PHE A 642 -25.07 6.43 -32.78
CA PHE A 642 -23.60 6.47 -32.83
C PHE A 642 -22.98 5.37 -33.69
N GLN A 643 -23.76 4.69 -34.55
CA GLN A 643 -23.25 3.65 -35.44
C GLN A 643 -22.08 4.13 -36.31
N ALA A 644 -21.11 3.23 -36.53
CA ALA A 644 -19.95 3.51 -37.37
C ALA A 644 -20.37 3.81 -38.81
N LYS A 645 -19.93 4.96 -39.35
CA LYS A 645 -20.24 5.34 -40.74
C LYS A 645 -18.99 5.19 -41.61
N LYS A 646 -19.07 4.30 -42.59
CA LYS A 646 -17.99 4.04 -43.55
C LYS A 646 -18.23 4.82 -44.83
N SER A 647 -17.18 5.39 -45.40
CA SER A 647 -17.23 6.07 -46.70
C SER A 647 -15.97 5.80 -47.52
N GLY A 648 -16.11 5.88 -48.84
CA GLY A 648 -15.02 5.54 -49.77
C GLY A 648 -14.71 4.05 -49.82
N LYS A 649 -13.71 3.68 -50.61
CA LYS A 649 -13.23 2.31 -50.82
C LYS A 649 -11.74 2.34 -51.12
N LEU A 650 -11.03 1.33 -50.65
CA LEU A 650 -9.60 1.17 -50.91
C LEU A 650 -9.31 -0.31 -51.16
N SER A 651 -8.73 -0.62 -52.33
CA SER A 651 -8.51 -2.01 -52.73
C SER A 651 -7.56 -2.72 -51.76
N GLY A 652 -7.93 -3.92 -51.32
CA GLY A 652 -7.12 -4.73 -50.41
C GLY A 652 -7.07 -4.23 -48.96
N VAL A 653 -7.85 -3.21 -48.59
CA VAL A 653 -7.95 -2.69 -47.22
C VAL A 653 -9.40 -2.74 -46.73
N SER A 654 -9.60 -3.25 -45.52
CA SER A 654 -10.92 -3.35 -44.89
C SER A 654 -10.92 -2.87 -43.45
N TYR A 655 -11.95 -2.12 -43.06
CA TYR A 655 -12.17 -1.77 -41.66
C TYR A 655 -12.78 -2.95 -40.89
N LEU A 656 -12.23 -3.23 -39.71
CA LEU A 656 -12.68 -4.34 -38.86
C LEU A 656 -13.56 -3.91 -37.69
N GLY A 657 -13.19 -2.83 -37.03
CA GLY A 657 -13.77 -2.47 -35.74
C GLY A 657 -12.92 -1.44 -35.02
N GLY A 658 -13.35 -1.10 -33.81
CA GLY A 658 -12.58 -0.31 -32.87
C GLY A 658 -12.52 -0.96 -31.50
N ASN A 659 -11.61 -0.46 -30.67
CA ASN A 659 -11.45 -0.84 -29.28
C ASN A 659 -11.35 0.42 -28.41
N LEU A 660 -11.74 0.29 -27.15
CA LEU A 660 -11.71 1.38 -26.18
C LEU A 660 -10.92 0.96 -24.95
N ILE A 661 -9.88 1.73 -24.61
CA ILE A 661 -9.08 1.52 -23.40
C ILE A 661 -9.52 2.55 -22.36
N LEU A 662 -9.90 2.05 -21.17
CA LEU A 662 -10.31 2.86 -20.02
C LEU A 662 -9.46 2.64 -18.76
N ASP A 663 -8.53 1.67 -18.80
CA ASP A 663 -7.58 1.39 -17.71
C ASP A 663 -6.37 2.37 -17.71
N SER A 664 -6.48 3.47 -18.46
CA SER A 664 -5.47 4.53 -18.55
C SER A 664 -6.15 5.82 -19.05
N ASP A 665 -5.54 6.56 -19.99
CA ASP A 665 -6.26 7.61 -20.72
C ASP A 665 -7.45 7.01 -21.48
N THR A 666 -8.57 7.72 -21.57
CA THR A 666 -9.65 7.33 -22.48
C THR A 666 -9.13 7.34 -23.92
N THR A 667 -8.95 6.15 -24.47
CA THR A 667 -8.19 5.94 -25.71
C THR A 667 -8.97 5.09 -26.69
N LEU A 668 -9.13 5.59 -27.91
CA LEU A 668 -9.85 4.94 -28.99
C LEU A 668 -8.86 4.37 -30.00
N MET A 669 -9.01 3.10 -30.33
CA MET A 669 -8.21 2.41 -31.36
C MET A 669 -9.11 1.97 -32.49
N VAL A 670 -8.71 2.23 -33.74
CA VAL A 670 -9.45 1.81 -34.94
C VAL A 670 -8.56 0.93 -35.81
N TYR A 671 -9.12 -0.21 -36.24
CA TYR A 671 -8.37 -1.27 -36.91
C TYR A 671 -8.73 -1.36 -38.39
N PHE A 672 -7.71 -1.22 -39.23
CA PHE A 672 -7.75 -1.58 -40.64
C PHE A 672 -6.98 -2.88 -40.87
N LYS A 673 -7.49 -3.74 -41.75
CA LYS A 673 -6.85 -4.98 -42.17
C LYS A 673 -6.37 -4.85 -43.60
N SER A 674 -5.13 -5.23 -43.87
CA SER A 674 -4.65 -5.42 -45.22
C SER A 674 -3.62 -6.54 -45.28
N LYS A 675 -3.67 -7.31 -46.36
CA LYS A 675 -2.60 -8.26 -46.73
C LYS A 675 -1.47 -7.57 -47.50
N ASN A 676 -1.73 -6.36 -48.01
CA ASN A 676 -0.75 -5.58 -48.75
C ASN A 676 0.09 -4.76 -47.78
N ASP A 677 1.30 -4.42 -48.20
CA ASP A 677 2.10 -3.45 -47.46
C ASP A 677 1.57 -2.03 -47.72
N LEU A 678 1.29 -1.31 -46.64
CA LEU A 678 0.71 0.04 -46.67
C LEU A 678 1.75 1.11 -46.29
N SER A 679 3.04 0.81 -46.35
CA SER A 679 4.12 1.73 -45.98
C SER A 679 4.14 3.05 -46.76
N GLY A 680 3.60 3.06 -47.99
CA GLY A 680 3.44 4.27 -48.81
C GLY A 680 2.08 4.97 -48.69
N TYR A 681 1.20 4.51 -47.79
CA TYR A 681 -0.14 5.06 -47.60
C TYR A 681 -0.14 6.11 -46.50
N LYS A 682 -1.10 7.02 -46.55
CA LYS A 682 -1.33 8.02 -45.52
C LYS A 682 -2.45 7.58 -44.60
N PHE A 683 -2.20 7.67 -43.30
CA PHE A 683 -3.19 7.45 -42.25
C PHE A 683 -3.51 8.78 -41.58
N THR A 684 -4.79 9.07 -41.40
CA THR A 684 -5.22 10.34 -40.80
C THR A 684 -6.31 10.17 -39.78
N ILE A 685 -6.32 11.04 -38.77
CA ILE A 685 -7.43 11.26 -37.84
C ILE A 685 -7.89 12.70 -37.99
N ASP A 686 -9.16 12.93 -38.35
CA ASP A 686 -9.71 14.26 -38.67
C ASP A 686 -8.84 15.02 -39.71
N GLY A 687 -8.30 14.29 -40.69
CA GLY A 687 -7.43 14.82 -41.75
C GLY A 687 -5.98 15.14 -41.33
N LYS A 688 -5.64 14.98 -40.04
CA LYS A 688 -4.25 15.11 -39.56
C LYS A 688 -3.53 13.79 -39.72
N GLU A 689 -2.34 13.82 -40.33
CA GLU A 689 -1.51 12.63 -40.53
C GLU A 689 -1.06 12.05 -39.18
N VAL A 690 -1.18 10.74 -39.04
CA VAL A 690 -0.76 9.99 -37.84
C VAL A 690 0.01 8.74 -38.25
N GLU A 691 0.87 8.26 -37.37
CA GLU A 691 1.51 6.95 -37.57
C GLU A 691 0.52 5.82 -37.22
N ALA A 692 0.45 4.81 -38.08
CA ALA A 692 -0.30 3.59 -37.81
C ALA A 692 0.61 2.52 -37.21
N GLU A 693 0.20 1.91 -36.09
CA GLU A 693 0.90 0.75 -35.55
C GLU A 693 0.55 -0.49 -36.39
N LYS A 694 1.58 -1.15 -36.94
CA LYS A 694 1.43 -2.39 -37.72
C LYS A 694 1.61 -3.61 -36.81
N ASP A 695 0.59 -4.45 -36.72
CA ASP A 695 0.63 -5.74 -36.04
C ASP A 695 0.10 -6.84 -36.98
N GLY A 696 1.01 -7.63 -37.55
CA GLY A 696 0.69 -8.59 -38.59
C GLY A 696 -0.01 -7.94 -39.80
N ASN A 697 -1.28 -8.28 -40.02
CA ASN A 697 -2.12 -7.74 -41.09
C ASN A 697 -2.98 -6.55 -40.64
N TYR A 698 -2.80 -6.06 -39.42
CA TYR A 698 -3.57 -4.96 -38.85
C TYR A 698 -2.76 -3.67 -38.83
N TYR A 699 -3.43 -2.57 -39.15
CA TYR A 699 -2.93 -1.20 -39.07
C TYR A 699 -3.86 -0.45 -38.11
N ILE A 700 -3.30 0.02 -37.01
CA ILE A 700 -4.04 0.53 -35.85
C ILE A 700 -3.79 2.02 -35.73
N LEU A 701 -4.87 2.81 -35.74
CA LEU A 701 -4.83 4.24 -35.48
C LEU A 701 -5.33 4.49 -34.06
N THR A 702 -4.54 5.21 -33.27
CA THR A 702 -4.80 5.43 -31.84
C THR A 702 -5.04 6.91 -31.56
N LEU A 703 -6.14 7.22 -30.89
CA LEU A 703 -6.49 8.55 -30.40
C LEU A 703 -6.56 8.52 -28.87
N ASN A 704 -5.63 9.19 -28.20
CA ASN A 704 -5.54 9.25 -26.74
C ASN A 704 -6.22 10.51 -26.17
N GLY A 705 -6.57 10.48 -24.89
CA GLY A 705 -6.93 11.67 -24.12
C GLY A 705 -8.27 12.30 -24.53
N ILE A 706 -9.26 11.48 -24.88
CA ILE A 706 -10.57 11.97 -25.31
C ILE A 706 -11.29 12.61 -24.12
N GLU A 707 -11.52 13.93 -24.21
CA GLU A 707 -12.25 14.68 -23.18
C GLU A 707 -13.69 14.20 -23.03
N ALA A 708 -14.24 14.32 -21.82
CA ALA A 708 -15.59 13.86 -21.48
C ALA A 708 -16.71 14.40 -22.38
N LYS A 709 -16.61 15.68 -22.77
CA LYS A 709 -17.58 16.33 -23.67
C LYS A 709 -17.48 15.88 -25.14
N ASN A 710 -16.40 15.18 -25.50
CA ASN A 710 -16.13 14.73 -26.86
C ASN A 710 -16.25 13.20 -27.01
N LEU A 711 -16.83 12.51 -26.02
CA LEU A 711 -16.97 11.05 -26.08
C LEU A 711 -17.95 10.61 -27.18
N ASP A 712 -18.91 11.46 -27.53
CA ASP A 712 -19.86 11.31 -28.63
C ASP A 712 -19.31 11.79 -29.98
N LYS A 713 -18.30 12.66 -29.99
CA LYS A 713 -17.70 13.20 -31.22
C LYS A 713 -17.15 12.07 -32.08
N ALA A 714 -17.70 11.93 -33.28
CA ALA A 714 -17.21 10.99 -34.29
C ALA A 714 -15.99 11.55 -35.02
N TYR A 715 -14.83 10.93 -34.81
CA TYR A 715 -13.57 11.26 -35.46
C TYR A 715 -13.45 10.52 -36.80
N ASP A 716 -12.83 11.15 -37.79
CA ASP A 716 -12.64 10.59 -39.12
C ASP A 716 -11.30 9.82 -39.20
N PHE A 717 -11.36 8.49 -39.10
CA PHE A 717 -10.20 7.62 -39.26
C PHE A 717 -10.09 7.20 -40.73
N ALA A 718 -9.00 7.55 -41.40
CA ALA A 718 -8.86 7.28 -42.83
C ALA A 718 -7.50 6.72 -43.22
N VAL A 719 -7.51 5.95 -44.30
CA VAL A 719 -6.34 5.40 -44.99
C VAL A 719 -6.45 5.72 -46.48
N SER A 720 -5.37 6.24 -47.07
CA SER A 720 -5.35 6.71 -48.46
C SER A 720 -4.08 6.29 -49.21
N ASP A 721 -4.22 5.89 -50.47
CA ASP A 721 -3.12 5.66 -51.42
C ASP A 721 -2.73 6.93 -52.22
N GLY A 722 -3.33 8.08 -51.88
CA GLY A 722 -3.19 9.34 -52.61
C GLY A 722 -4.20 9.54 -53.75
N LYS A 723 -4.96 8.52 -54.15
CA LYS A 723 -6.03 8.58 -55.17
C LYS A 723 -7.39 8.17 -54.62
N ASN A 724 -7.41 7.10 -53.81
CA ASN A 724 -8.58 6.52 -53.17
C ASN A 724 -8.40 6.58 -51.66
N THR A 725 -9.51 6.69 -50.94
CA THR A 725 -9.53 6.77 -49.48
C THR A 725 -10.64 5.87 -48.94
N LEU A 726 -10.33 5.10 -47.91
CA LEU A 726 -11.31 4.46 -47.04
C LEU A 726 -11.35 5.24 -45.73
N SER A 727 -12.52 5.76 -45.37
CA SER A 727 -12.72 6.53 -44.14
C SER A 727 -13.84 5.94 -43.28
N VAL A 728 -13.67 6.00 -41.96
CA VAL A 728 -14.61 5.52 -40.95
C VAL A 728 -14.79 6.58 -39.87
N LYS A 729 -16.03 7.03 -39.69
CA LYS A 729 -16.42 7.85 -38.54
C LYS A 729 -16.65 6.96 -37.34
N TYR A 730 -15.87 7.17 -36.28
CA TYR A 730 -15.88 6.36 -35.06
C TYR A 730 -15.71 7.23 -33.82
N SER A 731 -16.49 6.98 -32.78
CA SER A 731 -16.36 7.61 -31.46
C SER A 731 -16.32 6.57 -30.34
N THR A 732 -16.04 7.04 -29.12
CA THR A 732 -16.20 6.25 -27.89
C THR A 732 -17.62 5.68 -27.75
N LEU A 733 -18.65 6.44 -28.13
CA LEU A 733 -20.04 5.95 -28.13
C LEU A 733 -20.36 5.02 -29.31
N THR A 734 -19.60 5.08 -30.41
CA THR A 734 -19.67 4.03 -31.45
C THR A 734 -19.20 2.68 -30.91
N TYR A 735 -18.15 2.67 -30.08
CA TYR A 735 -17.75 1.46 -29.37
C TYR A 735 -18.87 0.99 -28.43
N ALA A 736 -19.45 1.90 -27.63
CA ALA A 736 -20.58 1.58 -26.75
C ALA A 736 -21.76 0.92 -27.50
N ASP A 737 -22.16 1.46 -28.66
CA ASP A 737 -23.20 0.86 -29.53
C ASP A 737 -22.86 -0.59 -29.93
N SER A 738 -21.59 -0.85 -30.28
CA SER A 738 -21.15 -2.21 -30.63
C SER A 738 -21.10 -3.19 -29.46
N THR A 739 -21.14 -2.68 -28.23
CA THR A 739 -21.11 -3.48 -26.99
C THR A 739 -22.45 -3.65 -26.33
N ILE A 740 -23.42 -2.75 -26.56
CA ILE A 740 -24.69 -2.76 -25.84
C ILE A 740 -25.53 -4.02 -26.09
N SER A 741 -25.31 -4.69 -27.22
CA SER A 741 -25.96 -5.96 -27.59
C SER A 741 -25.19 -7.22 -27.16
N GLN A 742 -24.10 -7.08 -26.40
CA GLN A 742 -23.29 -8.21 -25.94
C GLN A 742 -23.83 -8.82 -24.63
N LYS A 743 -23.20 -9.89 -24.12
CA LYS A 743 -23.64 -10.57 -22.88
C LYS A 743 -23.02 -10.03 -21.59
N ASN A 744 -21.94 -9.23 -21.69
CA ASN A 744 -21.22 -8.75 -20.52
C ASN A 744 -21.96 -7.55 -19.89
N GLN A 745 -22.71 -7.81 -18.83
CA GLN A 745 -23.53 -6.79 -18.16
C GLN A 745 -22.69 -5.69 -17.49
N ASP A 746 -21.54 -6.02 -16.92
CA ASP A 746 -20.64 -5.03 -16.29
C ASP A 746 -20.13 -4.03 -17.34
N LEU A 747 -19.75 -4.52 -18.52
CA LEU A 747 -19.34 -3.68 -19.65
C LEU A 747 -20.50 -2.81 -20.15
N ILE A 748 -21.69 -3.38 -20.30
CA ILE A 748 -22.90 -2.65 -20.71
C ILE A 748 -23.19 -1.50 -19.73
N ASN A 749 -23.14 -1.78 -18.44
CA ASN A 749 -23.39 -0.79 -17.40
C ASN A 749 -22.31 0.32 -17.43
N LEU A 750 -21.04 -0.05 -17.58
CA LEU A 750 -19.96 0.93 -17.74
C LEU A 750 -20.18 1.85 -18.95
N MET A 751 -20.61 1.31 -20.09
CA MET A 751 -20.91 2.09 -21.29
C MET A 751 -22.11 3.02 -21.10
N LYS A 752 -23.16 2.56 -20.40
CA LYS A 752 -24.32 3.39 -20.04
C LYS A 752 -23.93 4.52 -19.08
N ALA A 753 -23.10 4.25 -18.08
CA ALA A 753 -22.59 5.26 -17.18
C ALA A 753 -21.71 6.29 -17.91
N MET A 754 -20.84 5.83 -18.82
CA MET A 754 -20.01 6.70 -19.67
C MET A 754 -20.86 7.60 -20.58
N TYR A 755 -21.95 7.09 -21.14
CA TYR A 755 -22.91 7.88 -21.91
C TYR A 755 -23.55 8.99 -21.07
N LYS A 756 -24.05 8.66 -19.87
CA LYS A 756 -24.59 9.66 -18.93
C LYS A 756 -23.57 10.73 -18.58
N TYR A 757 -22.33 10.31 -18.31
CA TYR A 757 -21.22 11.21 -18.05
C TYR A 757 -20.95 12.16 -19.23
N ASN A 758 -20.93 11.65 -20.47
CA ASN A 758 -20.79 12.48 -21.67
C ASN A 758 -21.91 13.50 -21.81
N VAL A 759 -23.18 13.09 -21.66
CA VAL A 759 -24.33 13.99 -21.76
C VAL A 759 -24.25 15.12 -20.71
N ALA A 760 -23.89 14.78 -19.48
CA ALA A 760 -23.74 15.76 -18.41
C ALA A 760 -22.55 16.70 -18.67
N ALA A 761 -21.43 16.18 -19.21
CA ALA A 761 -20.27 16.98 -19.55
C ALA A 761 -20.58 17.94 -20.70
N ASP A 762 -21.18 17.45 -21.78
CA ASP A 762 -21.57 18.26 -22.93
C ASP A 762 -22.51 19.40 -22.52
N ALA A 763 -23.52 19.12 -21.68
CA ALA A 763 -24.41 20.13 -21.14
C ALA A 763 -23.68 21.20 -20.31
N TYR A 764 -22.73 20.79 -19.45
CA TYR A 764 -21.95 21.71 -18.63
C TYR A 764 -21.01 22.60 -19.45
N PHE A 765 -20.37 22.07 -20.49
CA PHE A 765 -19.43 22.85 -21.30
C PHE A 765 -20.11 23.73 -22.37
N LYS A 766 -21.41 23.53 -22.64
CA LYS A 766 -22.23 24.37 -23.52
C LYS A 766 -23.01 25.47 -22.80
N SER A 767 -23.25 25.32 -21.50
CA SER A 767 -23.85 26.35 -20.64
C SER A 767 -22.83 27.42 -20.27
#